data_AF-A0A2N4UWL3-F1
#
_entry.id   AF-A0A2N4UWL3-F1
#
_cell.length_a   1.000
_cell.length_b   1.000
_cell.length_c   1.000
_cell.angle_alpha   90.00
_cell.angle_beta   90.00
_cell.angle_gamma   90.00
#
_symmetry.space_group_name_H-M   'P 1'
#
loop_
_entity.id
_entity.type
_entity.pdbx_description
1 polymer ?
#
loop_
_entity_poly.entity_id
_entity_poly.type
_entity_poly.pdbx_seq_one_letter_code
_entity_poly.pdbx_strand_id
1 'polypeptide(L)'
;MKKSLIATLLLGLLPSLANAELVTFGFTDSANKPKTVIPKNISYLNASTPITYILSGGLDRKLQIVVKDASGLEIDKITSSIINIHDRMTVNGRDFYGKSIVSDKKLSDGRYTITAQILDMNNKAIQSNDFAVDIDTVGPVITGDITHKVLAQGGGNVAMFDYLEQRELSVSGVSDSNSGLDKAYFTAKLAGTDKTLETPVLLDPVTGVASWLRPSGGTYRHLFYKNRSSYDIGFKVFDRAGNVTEKHRISDFNGVCGEKKIHSIFNPKTNKWDLYKSGMTIYANPYKFRVSVPRSENTHTSGSKFGYIFTPAASDEQYAYFEASASIPRTYSYWEFTTTAGNCGLVNQSWINVKLANDIEQGPAFVSMKQHIIQDDSWHSGTNITRNTPYTIDKIEIGVSPRSYEQKVTIGSTGTCTVPANQSTCVVSGTPHEHLVGRGYIPYPVYIASSDGKFSNHYTYSYEYWDLNAPVFESIKQDKVHAEMVVYDADAVQDWRRGWWLPREKYIYAYDVNNHKKINLKLKDSNEPTYQKWWVSYDLTSLPEGEYRLDAFVKDVYGNSRTQTITELFKVDRSAPNISFNSEGKPLKGELYGLENLRITLSDANKAKITNIKLEGGPTKDKVYLAWSDLGDNIYRAEYPRLFPATNNTGFYTLEVTAKDVFDNTGVYQEKFKYFPANWLQVGRSKTLPSNTPLLDRKDIPVATIKSNVLRTDSGAIATGDQEVFFTLRSDSPYSVVFNGQNITPGETKMIKMNLGDTGEINTFVTPIGNAEGEANFMFDIPQLNSKFSK
;
A
#
# COMPACT_ATOMS: atom_id res chain seq x y z
N MET A 1 -8.20 32.23 35.65
CA MET A 1 -9.48 31.60 36.04
C MET A 1 -10.54 31.92 35.00
N LYS A 2 -10.78 31.01 34.05
CA LYS A 2 -11.98 30.98 33.18
C LYS A 2 -12.37 29.51 33.11
N LYS A 3 -13.52 29.17 33.71
CA LYS A 3 -14.09 27.82 33.73
C LYS A 3 -14.61 27.49 32.33
N SER A 4 -13.93 26.58 31.62
CA SER A 4 -14.49 25.93 30.43
C SER A 4 -15.23 24.68 30.89
N LEU A 5 -16.53 24.62 30.59
CA LEU A 5 -17.36 23.43 30.75
C LEU A 5 -16.69 22.26 30.00
N ILE A 6 -16.34 21.21 30.74
CA ILE A 6 -16.00 19.91 30.18
C ILE A 6 -17.34 19.27 29.81
N ALA A 7 -17.68 19.27 28.52
CA ALA A 7 -18.72 18.41 27.98
C ALA A 7 -18.20 16.97 28.09
N THR A 8 -18.69 16.24 29.08
CA THR A 8 -18.49 14.81 29.23
C THR A 8 -19.12 14.13 28.02
N LEU A 9 -18.30 13.76 27.04
CA LEU A 9 -18.71 12.88 25.95
C LEU A 9 -19.00 11.51 26.59
N LEU A 10 -20.28 11.26 26.90
CA LEU A 10 -20.75 9.93 27.24
C LEU A 10 -20.44 9.04 26.04
N LEU A 11 -19.37 8.24 26.14
CA LEU A 11 -19.17 7.07 25.29
C LEU A 11 -20.32 6.12 25.60
N GLY A 12 -21.42 6.26 24.87
CA GLY A 12 -22.50 5.28 24.85
C GLY A 12 -21.88 3.96 24.40
N LEU A 13 -21.79 3.02 25.34
CA LEU A 13 -21.52 1.61 25.06
C LEU A 13 -22.57 1.13 24.04
N LEU A 14 -22.20 1.14 22.77
CA LEU A 14 -22.97 0.50 21.71
C LEU A 14 -22.93 -1.02 21.98
N PRO A 15 -24.07 -1.69 22.12
CA PRO A 15 -24.10 -3.14 22.20
C PRO A 15 -23.43 -3.71 20.94
N SER A 16 -22.55 -4.70 21.13
CA SER A 16 -21.94 -5.42 20.02
C SER A 16 -23.01 -6.08 19.18
N LEU A 17 -22.99 -5.79 17.89
CA LEU A 17 -23.82 -6.42 16.88
C LEU A 17 -23.03 -7.62 16.33
N ALA A 18 -23.56 -8.83 16.47
CA ALA A 18 -23.23 -9.94 15.57
C ALA A 18 -23.79 -9.66 14.17
N ASN A 19 -23.57 -10.52 13.18
CA ASN A 19 -23.57 -10.08 11.79
C ASN A 19 -24.61 -10.78 10.89
N ALA A 20 -25.52 -10.01 10.28
CA ALA A 20 -25.92 -10.25 8.91
C ALA A 20 -24.66 -10.06 8.05
N GLU A 21 -24.17 -11.09 7.38
CA GLU A 21 -22.94 -10.98 6.60
C GLU A 21 -23.28 -10.42 5.22
N LEU A 22 -23.03 -9.12 5.04
CA LEU A 22 -22.85 -8.57 3.69
C LEU A 22 -21.56 -9.14 3.12
N VAL A 23 -21.68 -9.97 2.09
CA VAL A 23 -20.57 -10.76 1.53
C VAL A 23 -19.81 -9.96 0.49
N THR A 24 -20.50 -9.31 -0.44
CA THR A 24 -19.90 -8.49 -1.50
C THR A 24 -20.83 -7.38 -1.97
N PHE A 25 -20.22 -6.28 -2.42
CA PHE A 25 -20.82 -5.32 -3.35
C PHE A 25 -20.51 -5.73 -4.80
N GLY A 26 -21.49 -5.66 -5.69
CA GLY A 26 -21.34 -5.85 -7.13
C GLY A 26 -21.85 -4.64 -7.90
N PHE A 27 -21.11 -4.15 -8.88
CA PHE A 27 -21.48 -3.01 -9.72
C PHE A 27 -20.63 -2.96 -10.99
N THR A 28 -20.97 -2.07 -11.92
CA THR A 28 -20.08 -1.67 -13.02
C THR A 28 -19.37 -0.37 -12.63
N ASP A 29 -18.06 -0.30 -12.85
CA ASP A 29 -17.25 0.88 -12.50
C ASP A 29 -17.42 2.06 -13.48
N SER A 30 -16.78 3.19 -13.18
CA SER A 30 -16.77 4.39 -14.03
C SER A 30 -16.08 4.17 -15.40
N ALA A 31 -15.27 3.11 -15.54
CA ALA A 31 -14.64 2.66 -16.78
C ALA A 31 -15.43 1.55 -17.51
N ASN A 32 -16.68 1.33 -17.11
CA ASN A 32 -17.61 0.36 -17.68
C ASN A 32 -17.16 -1.11 -17.55
N LYS A 33 -16.47 -1.47 -16.46
CA LYS A 33 -16.06 -2.84 -16.15
C LYS A 33 -16.79 -3.39 -14.91
N PRO A 34 -17.22 -4.66 -14.91
CA PRO A 34 -17.84 -5.27 -13.73
C PRO A 34 -16.83 -5.38 -12.59
N LYS A 35 -17.28 -5.06 -11.38
CA LYS A 35 -16.51 -5.10 -10.13
C LYS A 35 -17.28 -5.81 -9.05
N THR A 36 -16.53 -6.58 -8.26
CA THR A 36 -16.98 -7.20 -7.02
C THR A 36 -16.02 -6.79 -5.92
N VAL A 37 -16.56 -6.18 -4.86
CA VAL A 37 -15.78 -5.65 -3.73
C VAL A 37 -16.22 -6.30 -2.44
N ILE A 38 -15.28 -6.82 -1.67
CA ILE A 38 -15.54 -7.34 -0.31
C ILE A 38 -15.64 -6.13 0.63
N PRO A 39 -16.70 -6.02 1.45
CA PRO A 39 -16.86 -4.90 2.38
C PRO A 39 -15.69 -4.78 3.35
N LYS A 40 -15.27 -3.54 3.60
CA LYS A 40 -14.26 -3.15 4.60
C LYS A 40 -14.86 -2.15 5.60
N ASN A 41 -14.10 -1.74 6.62
CA ASN A 41 -14.52 -0.69 7.56
C ASN A 41 -15.03 0.57 6.85
N ILE A 42 -14.33 1.00 5.79
CA ILE A 42 -14.82 1.95 4.80
C ILE A 42 -14.55 1.36 3.43
N SER A 43 -15.58 1.29 2.59
CA SER A 43 -15.46 0.79 1.22
C SER A 43 -15.56 1.96 0.24
N TYR A 44 -14.53 2.16 -0.58
CA TYR A 44 -14.53 3.16 -1.65
C TYR A 44 -14.97 2.48 -2.95
N LEU A 45 -16.06 2.95 -3.55
CA LEU A 45 -16.64 2.35 -4.75
C LEU A 45 -16.82 3.41 -5.84
N ASN A 46 -16.45 3.10 -7.08
CA ASN A 46 -16.73 3.94 -8.25
C ASN A 46 -17.92 3.42 -9.07
N ALA A 47 -19.02 3.09 -8.38
CA ALA A 47 -20.20 2.48 -8.98
C ALA A 47 -20.90 3.42 -9.96
N SER A 48 -20.91 3.06 -11.25
CA SER A 48 -21.66 3.75 -12.30
C SER A 48 -23.08 3.20 -12.49
N THR A 49 -23.39 2.06 -11.87
CA THR A 49 -24.70 1.39 -11.88
C THR A 49 -25.26 1.24 -10.44
N PRO A 50 -26.54 0.87 -10.27
CA PRO A 50 -27.03 0.41 -8.98
C PRO A 50 -26.16 -0.69 -8.38
N ILE A 51 -26.05 -0.72 -7.05
CA ILE A 51 -25.21 -1.67 -6.32
C ILE A 51 -26.00 -2.93 -6.02
N THR A 52 -25.42 -4.07 -6.34
CA THR A 52 -25.86 -5.41 -5.94
C THR A 52 -25.21 -5.80 -4.62
N TYR A 53 -26.01 -6.15 -3.63
CA TYR A 53 -25.62 -6.65 -2.32
C TYR A 53 -25.84 -8.16 -2.27
N ILE A 54 -24.78 -8.92 -2.02
CA ILE A 54 -24.92 -10.35 -1.71
C ILE A 54 -24.89 -10.50 -0.20
N LEU A 55 -25.95 -11.06 0.38
CA LEU A 55 -26.13 -11.21 1.82
C LEU A 55 -26.31 -12.68 2.17
N SER A 56 -25.73 -13.12 3.28
CA SER A 56 -25.98 -14.45 3.85
C SER A 56 -27.02 -14.41 4.98
N GLY A 57 -27.73 -15.52 5.17
CA GLY A 57 -28.73 -15.68 6.21
C GLY A 57 -29.15 -17.14 6.40
N GLY A 58 -30.00 -17.38 7.40
CA GLY A 58 -30.61 -18.71 7.63
C GLY A 58 -31.80 -18.99 6.72
N LEU A 59 -32.17 -20.27 6.57
CA LEU A 59 -33.47 -20.63 5.99
C LEU A 59 -34.61 -20.03 6.81
N ASP A 60 -35.76 -19.79 6.18
CA ASP A 60 -36.95 -19.22 6.83
C ASP A 60 -36.72 -17.80 7.42
N ARG A 61 -35.74 -17.07 6.87
CA ARG A 61 -35.45 -15.65 7.16
C ARG A 61 -35.72 -14.78 5.94
N LYS A 62 -35.86 -13.46 6.17
CA LYS A 62 -35.75 -12.44 5.11
C LYS A 62 -34.52 -11.58 5.37
N LEU A 63 -33.95 -11.01 4.31
CA LEU A 63 -32.83 -10.07 4.40
C LEU A 63 -33.31 -8.68 4.02
N GLN A 64 -32.77 -7.65 4.65
CA GLN A 64 -33.06 -6.26 4.31
C GLN A 64 -31.78 -5.45 4.18
N ILE A 65 -31.73 -4.59 3.17
CA ILE A 65 -30.76 -3.50 3.06
C ILE A 65 -31.49 -2.19 3.32
N VAL A 66 -30.90 -1.35 4.15
CA VAL A 66 -31.28 0.06 4.30
C VAL A 66 -30.06 0.90 3.94
N VAL A 67 -30.20 1.81 2.98
CA VAL A 67 -29.13 2.74 2.59
C VAL A 67 -29.48 4.12 3.11
N LYS A 68 -28.58 4.72 3.87
CA LYS A 68 -28.72 6.09 4.37
C LYS A 68 -27.58 6.96 3.87
N ASP A 69 -27.88 8.20 3.52
CA ASP A 69 -26.85 9.20 3.20
C ASP A 69 -26.16 9.74 4.48
N ALA A 70 -25.21 10.65 4.29
CA ALA A 70 -24.46 11.28 5.38
C ALA A 70 -25.33 12.12 6.34
N SER A 71 -26.52 12.55 5.93
CA SER A 71 -27.48 13.26 6.79
C SER A 71 -28.36 12.32 7.62
N GLY A 72 -28.30 11.02 7.32
CA GLY A 72 -29.14 9.98 7.93
C GLY A 72 -30.47 9.76 7.20
N LEU A 73 -30.69 10.40 6.05
CA LEU A 73 -31.88 10.20 5.23
C LEU A 73 -31.83 8.82 4.57
N GLU A 74 -32.93 8.07 4.67
CA GLU A 74 -33.10 6.78 3.99
C GLU A 74 -33.27 7.01 2.49
N ILE A 75 -32.30 6.54 1.71
CA ILE A 75 -32.27 6.63 0.25
C ILE A 75 -32.90 5.39 -0.37
N ASP A 76 -32.70 4.24 0.27
CA ASP A 76 -33.17 2.95 -0.25
C ASP A 76 -33.49 1.99 0.91
N LYS A 77 -34.50 1.15 0.72
CA LYS A 77 -34.90 0.11 1.68
C LYS A 77 -35.55 -1.06 0.96
N ILE A 78 -34.80 -2.15 0.85
CA ILE A 78 -35.21 -3.30 0.05
C ILE A 78 -35.19 -4.55 0.92
N THR A 79 -36.28 -5.32 0.87
CA THR A 79 -36.43 -6.59 1.60
C THR A 79 -36.55 -7.74 0.62
N SER A 80 -35.77 -8.79 0.84
CA SER A 80 -35.81 -9.99 0.03
C SER A 80 -37.08 -10.82 0.28
N SER A 81 -37.37 -11.74 -0.63
CA SER A 81 -38.23 -12.87 -0.31
C SER A 81 -37.61 -13.73 0.80
N ILE A 82 -38.40 -14.66 1.33
CA ILE A 82 -37.89 -15.67 2.28
C ILE A 82 -36.76 -16.48 1.61
N ILE A 83 -35.71 -16.76 2.39
CA ILE A 83 -34.62 -17.65 2.00
C ILE A 83 -35.10 -19.10 2.08
N ASN A 84 -35.02 -19.81 0.96
CA ASN A 84 -35.28 -21.23 0.84
C ASN A 84 -34.04 -21.98 0.33
N ILE A 85 -34.16 -23.29 0.16
CA ILE A 85 -33.03 -24.15 -0.22
C ILE A 85 -32.47 -23.89 -1.63
N HIS A 86 -33.26 -23.31 -2.54
CA HIS A 86 -32.81 -22.90 -3.87
C HIS A 86 -32.00 -21.60 -3.84
N ASP A 87 -31.97 -20.92 -2.70
CA ASP A 87 -31.19 -19.70 -2.49
C ASP A 87 -29.78 -19.99 -1.95
N ARG A 88 -29.31 -21.22 -2.14
CA ARG A 88 -27.90 -21.59 -1.92
C ARG A 88 -27.05 -21.01 -3.03
N MET A 89 -25.99 -20.31 -2.66
CA MET A 89 -25.07 -19.67 -3.59
C MET A 89 -23.62 -19.85 -3.16
N THR A 90 -22.72 -19.82 -4.14
CA THR A 90 -21.28 -19.92 -3.95
C THR A 90 -20.63 -18.58 -4.28
N VAL A 91 -20.01 -17.93 -3.30
CA VAL A 91 -19.24 -16.69 -3.50
C VAL A 91 -17.88 -16.82 -2.82
N ASN A 92 -16.82 -16.48 -3.55
CA ASN A 92 -15.42 -16.58 -3.07
C ASN A 92 -15.08 -17.98 -2.51
N GLY A 93 -15.64 -19.04 -3.10
CA GLY A 93 -15.42 -20.43 -2.66
C GLY A 93 -16.17 -20.84 -1.39
N ARG A 94 -17.11 -20.03 -0.90
CA ARG A 94 -17.99 -20.35 0.24
C ARG A 94 -19.42 -20.60 -0.24
N ASP A 95 -20.00 -21.73 0.18
CA ASP A 95 -21.40 -22.07 -0.03
C ASP A 95 -22.24 -21.65 1.17
N PHE A 96 -23.25 -20.82 0.95
CA PHE A 96 -24.17 -20.36 1.99
C PHE A 96 -25.57 -20.14 1.41
N TYR A 97 -26.56 -20.02 2.29
CA TYR A 97 -27.90 -19.59 1.92
C TYR A 97 -27.99 -18.07 2.03
N GLY A 98 -28.58 -17.41 1.04
CA GLY A 98 -28.54 -15.95 0.98
C GLY A 98 -29.39 -15.36 -0.13
N LYS A 99 -29.34 -14.04 -0.29
CA LYS A 99 -30.04 -13.35 -1.38
C LYS A 99 -29.14 -12.32 -2.03
N SER A 100 -29.36 -12.13 -3.32
CA SER A 100 -28.88 -10.96 -4.05
C SER A 100 -29.97 -9.90 -4.02
N ILE A 101 -29.62 -8.70 -3.53
CA ILE A 101 -30.50 -7.53 -3.47
C ILE A 101 -29.86 -6.43 -4.30
N VAL A 102 -30.58 -5.80 -5.21
CA VAL A 102 -30.05 -4.71 -6.03
C VAL A 102 -30.70 -3.41 -5.58
N SER A 103 -29.89 -2.35 -5.42
CA SER A 103 -30.39 -1.01 -5.09
C SER A 103 -31.40 -0.55 -6.14
N ASP A 104 -32.44 0.16 -5.73
CA ASP A 104 -33.48 0.66 -6.64
C ASP A 104 -32.92 1.71 -7.60
N LYS A 105 -31.89 2.44 -7.17
CA LYS A 105 -31.26 3.52 -7.92
C LYS A 105 -29.74 3.42 -7.85
N LYS A 106 -29.09 4.03 -8.85
CA LYS A 106 -27.67 4.34 -8.78
C LYS A 106 -27.47 5.37 -7.65
N LEU A 107 -26.50 5.12 -6.77
CA LEU A 107 -26.08 6.09 -5.77
C LEU A 107 -25.22 7.18 -6.42
N SER A 108 -25.45 8.43 -6.07
CA SER A 108 -24.57 9.54 -6.46
C SER A 108 -23.31 9.55 -5.60
N ASP A 109 -22.27 10.25 -6.07
CA ASP A 109 -21.05 10.45 -5.30
C ASP A 109 -21.35 11.05 -3.91
N GLY A 110 -20.71 10.51 -2.87
CA GLY A 110 -20.97 10.88 -1.48
C GLY A 110 -20.80 9.72 -0.50
N ARG A 111 -21.00 10.04 0.79
CA ARG A 111 -20.89 9.09 1.89
C ARG A 111 -22.24 8.48 2.26
N TYR A 112 -22.24 7.18 2.47
CA TYR A 112 -23.41 6.39 2.84
C TYR A 112 -23.12 5.43 3.99
N THR A 113 -24.18 5.10 4.72
CA THR A 113 -24.24 3.97 5.65
C THR A 113 -25.18 2.92 5.07
N ILE A 114 -24.67 1.71 4.89
CA ILE A 114 -25.44 0.57 4.39
C ILE A 114 -25.69 -0.36 5.56
N THR A 115 -26.95 -0.51 5.95
CA THR A 115 -27.38 -1.38 7.03
C THR A 115 -27.92 -2.70 6.46
N ALA A 116 -27.23 -3.80 6.72
CA ALA A 116 -27.67 -5.15 6.40
C ALA A 116 -28.39 -5.80 7.58
N GLN A 117 -29.57 -6.38 7.38
CA GLN A 117 -30.38 -6.96 8.44
C GLN A 117 -30.87 -8.37 8.12
N ILE A 118 -30.94 -9.21 9.15
CA ILE A 118 -31.71 -10.47 9.13
C ILE A 118 -33.02 -10.21 9.85
N LEU A 119 -34.13 -10.52 9.18
CA LEU A 119 -35.48 -10.41 9.71
C LEU A 119 -36.07 -11.80 9.97
N ASP A 120 -36.88 -11.91 11.01
CA ASP A 120 -37.76 -13.06 11.20
C ASP A 120 -38.93 -13.07 10.20
N MET A 121 -39.76 -14.11 10.24
CA MET A 121 -40.92 -14.24 9.34
C MET A 121 -41.98 -13.14 9.55
N ASN A 122 -41.97 -12.47 10.71
CA ASN A 122 -42.87 -11.37 11.06
C ASN A 122 -42.29 -9.98 10.71
N ASN A 123 -41.17 -9.94 9.98
CA ASN A 123 -40.41 -8.73 9.60
C ASN A 123 -39.78 -7.97 10.78
N LYS A 124 -39.58 -8.62 11.93
CA LYS A 124 -38.82 -8.04 13.03
C LYS A 124 -37.34 -8.30 12.79
N ALA A 125 -36.52 -7.25 12.90
CA ALA A 125 -35.07 -7.39 12.82
C ALA A 125 -34.56 -8.18 14.03
N ILE A 126 -33.87 -9.28 13.74
CA ILE A 126 -33.15 -10.10 14.73
C ILE A 126 -31.65 -9.83 14.70
N GLN A 127 -31.13 -9.30 13.58
CA GLN A 127 -29.74 -8.89 13.43
C GLN A 127 -29.62 -7.66 12.51
N SER A 128 -28.68 -6.77 12.77
CA SER A 128 -28.43 -5.54 11.97
C SER A 128 -26.95 -5.14 11.99
N ASN A 129 -26.40 -4.70 10.85
CA ASN A 129 -24.98 -4.38 10.67
C ASN A 129 -24.76 -3.22 9.73
N ASP A 130 -23.96 -2.25 10.16
CA ASP A 130 -23.67 -1.04 9.38
C ASP A 130 -22.31 -1.12 8.69
N PHE A 131 -22.29 -0.71 7.42
CA PHE A 131 -21.10 -0.60 6.59
C PHE A 131 -20.97 0.82 6.05
N ALA A 132 -19.82 1.46 6.26
CA ALA A 132 -19.55 2.77 5.68
C ALA A 132 -19.06 2.63 4.23
N VAL A 133 -19.66 3.40 3.33
CA VAL A 133 -19.36 3.38 1.90
C VAL A 133 -19.21 4.81 1.39
N ASP A 134 -18.11 5.09 0.69
CA ASP A 134 -17.90 6.35 -0.03
C ASP A 134 -17.98 6.04 -1.54
N ILE A 135 -18.98 6.61 -2.22
CA ILE A 135 -19.16 6.52 -3.67
C ILE A 135 -18.39 7.67 -4.32
N ASP A 136 -17.54 7.34 -5.28
CA ASP A 136 -16.71 8.32 -5.99
C ASP A 136 -16.47 7.87 -7.44
N THR A 137 -17.09 8.56 -8.40
CA THR A 137 -17.01 8.21 -9.82
C THR A 137 -16.12 9.14 -10.63
N VAL A 138 -15.51 10.13 -9.97
CA VAL A 138 -14.65 11.14 -10.58
C VAL A 138 -13.19 10.81 -10.28
N GLY A 139 -12.32 10.90 -11.28
CA GLY A 139 -10.88 10.66 -11.09
C GLY A 139 -10.13 11.85 -10.50
N PRO A 140 -8.89 11.61 -10.03
CA PRO A 140 -8.01 12.66 -9.51
C PRO A 140 -7.85 13.83 -10.48
N VAL A 141 -7.60 15.02 -9.94
CA VAL A 141 -7.23 16.20 -10.74
C VAL A 141 -5.72 16.35 -10.75
N ILE A 142 -5.15 16.70 -11.91
CA ILE A 142 -3.73 17.05 -12.08
C ILE A 142 -3.64 18.44 -12.71
N THR A 143 -3.38 19.47 -11.90
CA THR A 143 -3.30 20.86 -12.39
C THR A 143 -1.91 21.28 -12.86
N GLY A 144 -0.86 20.68 -12.30
CA GLY A 144 0.53 21.00 -12.66
C GLY A 144 0.98 20.37 -13.97
N ASP A 145 2.07 20.91 -14.51
CA ASP A 145 2.76 20.31 -15.65
C ASP A 145 3.87 19.35 -15.19
N ILE A 146 4.25 18.46 -16.10
CA ILE A 146 5.41 17.58 -15.88
C ILE A 146 6.66 18.45 -15.87
N THR A 147 7.44 18.31 -14.81
CA THR A 147 8.71 18.99 -14.61
C THR A 147 9.85 17.99 -14.60
N HIS A 148 11.04 18.47 -14.96
CA HIS A 148 12.28 17.71 -14.92
C HIS A 148 13.29 18.49 -14.09
N LYS A 149 13.68 17.91 -12.96
CA LYS A 149 14.64 18.51 -12.03
C LYS A 149 15.96 17.75 -12.14
N VAL A 150 17.04 18.50 -12.32
CA VAL A 150 18.38 17.93 -12.44
C VAL A 150 19.07 17.98 -11.09
N LEU A 151 19.58 16.83 -10.62
CA LEU A 151 20.24 16.71 -9.32
C LEU A 151 21.76 16.90 -9.39
N ALA A 152 22.38 17.38 -10.47
CA ALA A 152 23.85 17.44 -10.54
C ALA A 152 24.31 18.40 -11.64
N GLN A 153 25.58 18.27 -12.08
CA GLN A 153 26.09 18.87 -13.32
C GLN A 153 25.36 18.37 -14.60
N GLY A 154 24.24 17.65 -14.48
CA GLY A 154 23.43 17.24 -15.62
C GLY A 154 22.77 18.47 -16.28
N GLY A 155 22.89 18.60 -17.59
CA GLY A 155 22.09 19.56 -18.36
C GLY A 155 20.77 18.94 -18.81
N GLY A 156 20.09 19.59 -19.76
CA GLY A 156 18.81 19.14 -20.29
C GLY A 156 17.61 19.69 -19.51
N ASN A 157 16.42 19.49 -20.06
CA ASN A 157 15.17 19.94 -19.48
C ASN A 157 14.05 18.96 -19.85
N VAL A 158 12.83 19.23 -19.40
CA VAL A 158 11.70 18.33 -19.62
C VAL A 158 11.34 18.14 -21.09
N ALA A 159 11.72 19.05 -22.00
CA ALA A 159 11.57 18.85 -23.43
C ALA A 159 12.62 17.91 -24.02
N MET A 160 13.83 17.89 -23.45
CA MET A 160 14.93 17.05 -23.92
C MET A 160 15.91 16.71 -22.80
N PHE A 161 16.02 15.42 -22.49
CA PHE A 161 16.85 14.91 -21.40
C PHE A 161 17.57 13.61 -21.77
N ASP A 162 18.54 13.24 -20.94
CA ASP A 162 19.35 12.03 -21.07
C ASP A 162 19.21 11.15 -19.80
N TYR A 163 20.24 10.34 -19.50
CA TYR A 163 20.32 9.44 -18.34
C TYR A 163 19.55 9.99 -17.12
N LEU A 164 18.59 9.21 -16.63
CA LEU A 164 17.73 9.67 -15.53
C LEU A 164 18.23 9.27 -14.14
N GLU A 165 19.36 8.56 -14.08
CA GLU A 165 20.12 8.36 -12.84
C GLU A 165 20.45 9.74 -12.24
N GLN A 166 20.03 9.99 -11.00
CA GLN A 166 20.15 11.32 -10.36
C GLN A 166 19.31 12.44 -11.00
N ARG A 167 18.10 12.15 -11.47
CA ARG A 167 17.12 13.15 -11.92
C ARG A 167 15.77 12.90 -11.28
N GLU A 168 14.87 13.87 -11.36
CA GLU A 168 13.45 13.70 -11.00
C GLU A 168 12.58 14.14 -12.16
N LEU A 169 11.64 13.30 -12.54
CA LEU A 169 10.45 13.73 -13.28
C LEU A 169 9.30 13.76 -12.27
N SER A 170 8.53 14.84 -12.25
CA SER A 170 7.39 14.95 -11.34
C SER A 170 6.27 15.81 -11.88
N VAL A 171 5.08 15.59 -11.34
CA VAL A 171 3.91 16.43 -11.54
C VAL A 171 3.34 16.82 -10.18
N SER A 172 2.88 18.06 -10.07
CA SER A 172 2.33 18.64 -8.83
C SER A 172 0.87 19.05 -9.04
N GLY A 173 0.20 19.46 -7.95
CA GLY A 173 -1.21 19.80 -8.00
C GLY A 173 -2.09 18.58 -8.27
N VAL A 174 -1.66 17.43 -7.75
CA VAL A 174 -2.41 16.18 -7.77
C VAL A 174 -3.32 16.17 -6.54
N SER A 175 -4.63 16.08 -6.75
CA SER A 175 -5.58 16.08 -5.63
C SER A 175 -6.81 15.25 -5.97
N ASP A 176 -7.39 14.63 -4.96
CA ASP A 176 -8.71 14.04 -5.01
C ASP A 176 -9.42 14.33 -3.68
N SER A 177 -10.52 15.09 -3.72
CA SER A 177 -11.26 15.51 -2.52
C SER A 177 -12.26 14.47 -2.02
N ASN A 178 -12.53 13.45 -2.83
CA ASN A 178 -13.60 12.51 -2.60
C ASN A 178 -13.04 11.27 -1.90
N SER A 179 -12.58 10.27 -2.65
CA SER A 179 -12.00 9.05 -2.10
C SER A 179 -10.53 9.21 -1.67
N GLY A 180 -9.87 10.26 -2.15
CA GLY A 180 -8.46 10.54 -1.89
C GLY A 180 -7.54 9.70 -2.77
N LEU A 181 -6.25 10.05 -2.76
CA LEU A 181 -5.25 9.43 -3.65
C LEU A 181 -4.82 8.02 -3.18
N ASP A 182 -4.55 7.13 -4.14
CA ASP A 182 -4.08 5.75 -3.91
C ASP A 182 -2.63 5.54 -4.40
N LYS A 183 -2.41 5.64 -5.72
CA LYS A 183 -1.10 5.31 -6.34
C LYS A 183 -0.87 6.04 -7.66
N ALA A 184 0.39 6.10 -8.10
CA ALA A 184 0.77 6.71 -9.37
C ALA A 184 1.79 5.88 -10.14
N TYR A 185 1.80 6.05 -11.46
CA TYR A 185 2.75 5.45 -12.40
C TYR A 185 3.30 6.52 -13.35
N PHE A 186 4.54 6.35 -13.78
CA PHE A 186 5.11 7.09 -14.90
C PHE A 186 5.03 6.24 -16.17
N THR A 187 4.59 6.85 -17.27
CA THR A 187 4.37 6.20 -18.56
C THR A 187 5.29 6.77 -19.63
N ALA A 188 5.73 5.93 -20.56
CA ALA A 188 6.46 6.34 -21.75
C ALA A 188 6.03 5.49 -22.96
N LYS A 189 5.71 6.16 -24.07
CA LYS A 189 5.37 5.55 -25.36
C LYS A 189 6.26 6.15 -26.45
N LEU A 190 6.99 5.31 -27.18
CA LEU A 190 7.83 5.78 -28.29
C LEU A 190 6.95 6.36 -29.40
N ALA A 191 7.30 7.53 -29.94
CA ALA A 191 6.56 8.17 -31.02
C ALA A 191 6.43 7.23 -32.24
N GLY A 192 5.23 7.10 -32.79
CA GLY A 192 4.92 6.19 -33.89
C GLY A 192 4.70 4.74 -33.48
N THR A 193 4.51 4.45 -32.19
CA THR A 193 4.16 3.11 -31.69
C THR A 193 2.93 3.17 -30.79
N ASP A 194 2.24 2.04 -30.66
CA ASP A 194 1.07 1.90 -29.77
C ASP A 194 1.41 1.32 -28.40
N LYS A 195 2.70 1.00 -28.15
CA LYS A 195 3.13 0.35 -26.92
C LYS A 195 3.50 1.39 -25.85
N THR A 196 2.64 1.53 -24.84
CA THR A 196 2.96 2.27 -23.61
C THR A 196 3.64 1.35 -22.59
N LEU A 197 4.79 1.79 -22.09
CA LEU A 197 5.48 1.18 -20.95
C LEU A 197 5.22 2.02 -19.71
N GLU A 198 5.10 1.38 -18.54
CA GLU A 198 4.84 2.08 -17.28
C GLU A 198 5.68 1.53 -16.12
N THR A 199 5.89 2.35 -15.11
CA THR A 199 6.58 1.98 -13.87
C THR A 199 5.95 2.69 -12.68
N PRO A 200 5.81 2.05 -11.51
CA PRO A 200 5.26 2.71 -10.32
C PRO A 200 6.17 3.86 -9.89
N VAL A 201 5.56 4.92 -9.37
CA VAL A 201 6.26 6.10 -8.85
C VAL A 201 5.71 6.50 -7.49
N LEU A 202 6.45 7.34 -6.78
CA LEU A 202 6.03 7.82 -5.47
C LEU A 202 4.89 8.83 -5.65
N LEU A 203 3.90 8.74 -4.78
CA LEU A 203 2.79 9.69 -4.68
C LEU A 203 2.72 10.18 -3.24
N ASP A 204 2.95 11.46 -3.03
CA ASP A 204 2.73 12.10 -1.73
C ASP A 204 1.32 12.70 -1.73
N PRO A 205 0.36 12.09 -1.01
CA PRO A 205 -1.01 12.56 -0.97
C PRO A 205 -1.21 13.85 -0.17
N VAL A 206 -0.22 14.26 0.64
CA VAL A 206 -0.29 15.48 1.46
C VAL A 206 0.14 16.68 0.63
N THR A 207 1.26 16.55 -0.10
CA THR A 207 1.76 17.64 -0.95
C THR A 207 1.16 17.64 -2.36
N GLY A 208 0.49 16.56 -2.76
CA GLY A 208 -0.11 16.43 -4.08
C GLY A 208 0.94 16.33 -5.19
N VAL A 209 2.02 15.59 -4.94
CA VAL A 209 3.13 15.41 -5.87
C VAL A 209 3.31 13.94 -6.22
N ALA A 210 3.28 13.62 -7.51
CA ALA A 210 3.73 12.34 -8.04
C ALA A 210 5.15 12.51 -8.60
N SER A 211 6.09 11.66 -8.17
CA SER A 211 7.51 11.83 -8.45
C SER A 211 8.21 10.52 -8.80
N TRP A 212 8.85 10.51 -9.97
CA TRP A 212 9.82 9.49 -10.34
C TRP A 212 11.22 9.96 -9.96
N LEU A 213 11.52 9.84 -8.68
CA LEU A 213 12.79 10.27 -8.10
C LEU A 213 13.89 9.23 -8.39
N ARG A 214 14.99 9.66 -9.00
CA ARG A 214 16.22 8.89 -9.22
C ARG A 214 15.98 7.51 -9.84
N PRO A 215 15.31 7.45 -11.00
CA PRO A 215 15.02 6.17 -11.63
C PRO A 215 16.27 5.36 -11.90
N SER A 216 16.19 4.06 -11.61
CA SER A 216 17.31 3.15 -11.81
C SER A 216 17.68 3.01 -13.28
N GLY A 217 18.96 2.75 -13.52
CA GLY A 217 19.50 2.49 -14.85
C GLY A 217 18.77 1.43 -15.66
N GLY A 218 18.29 0.37 -15.02
CA GLY A 218 17.52 -0.68 -15.68
C GLY A 218 16.11 -0.21 -16.04
N THR A 219 15.45 0.49 -15.11
CA THR A 219 14.06 0.93 -15.28
C THR A 219 13.93 1.96 -16.39
N TYR A 220 14.69 3.06 -16.37
CA TYR A 220 14.50 4.08 -17.41
C TYR A 220 14.98 3.63 -18.79
N ARG A 221 15.99 2.76 -18.89
CA ARG A 221 16.40 2.18 -20.19
C ARG A 221 15.35 1.23 -20.75
N HIS A 222 14.52 0.61 -19.90
CA HIS A 222 13.35 -0.16 -20.37
C HIS A 222 12.28 0.76 -20.97
N LEU A 223 11.96 1.87 -20.30
CA LEU A 223 10.97 2.85 -20.79
C LEU A 223 11.47 3.58 -22.05
N PHE A 224 12.72 4.07 -22.02
CA PHE A 224 13.37 4.81 -23.10
C PHE A 224 14.35 3.93 -23.89
N TYR A 225 13.84 2.86 -24.49
CA TYR A 225 14.64 1.84 -25.17
C TYR A 225 15.29 2.27 -26.50
N LYS A 226 14.98 3.47 -27.02
CA LYS A 226 15.54 4.02 -28.26
C LYS A 226 16.09 5.43 -28.01
N ASN A 227 17.37 5.62 -28.32
CA ASN A 227 18.03 6.92 -28.21
C ASN A 227 17.69 7.84 -29.38
N ARG A 228 17.93 9.15 -29.20
CA ARG A 228 17.72 10.20 -30.21
C ARG A 228 16.31 10.15 -30.78
N SER A 229 15.32 9.99 -29.91
CA SER A 229 13.93 9.72 -30.28
C SER A 229 12.97 10.50 -29.38
N SER A 230 11.77 10.78 -29.90
CA SER A 230 10.70 11.44 -29.14
C SER A 230 9.79 10.41 -28.47
N TYR A 231 9.37 10.71 -27.26
CA TYR A 231 8.47 9.90 -26.44
C TYR A 231 7.28 10.73 -25.97
N ASP A 232 6.11 10.13 -25.98
CA ASP A 232 4.94 10.59 -25.25
C ASP A 232 5.07 10.08 -23.81
N ILE A 233 5.44 10.98 -22.90
CA ILE A 233 5.65 10.68 -21.48
C ILE A 233 4.48 11.18 -20.65
N GLY A 234 4.17 10.48 -19.56
CA GLY A 234 3.05 10.87 -18.72
C GLY A 234 3.10 10.40 -17.28
N PHE A 235 2.20 10.94 -16.47
CA PHE A 235 1.87 10.44 -15.14
C PHE A 235 0.43 9.96 -15.12
N LYS A 236 0.22 8.77 -14.59
CA LYS A 236 -1.08 8.11 -14.41
C LYS A 236 -1.35 7.95 -12.93
N VAL A 237 -2.38 8.63 -12.43
CA VAL A 237 -2.71 8.69 -10.99
C VAL A 237 -4.07 8.05 -10.73
N PHE A 238 -4.16 7.27 -9.67
CA PHE A 238 -5.37 6.59 -9.21
C PHE A 238 -5.82 7.14 -7.85
N ASP A 239 -7.13 7.22 -7.65
CA ASP A 239 -7.76 7.40 -6.34
C ASP A 239 -8.07 6.05 -5.66
N ARG A 240 -8.62 6.10 -4.44
CA ARG A 240 -8.96 4.89 -3.66
C ARG A 240 -10.20 4.16 -4.17
N ALA A 241 -11.08 4.84 -4.91
CA ALA A 241 -12.22 4.21 -5.56
C ALA A 241 -11.82 3.49 -6.87
N GLY A 242 -10.62 3.74 -7.37
CA GLY A 242 -10.03 3.12 -8.55
C GLY A 242 -10.20 3.90 -9.84
N ASN A 243 -10.64 5.16 -9.80
CA ASN A 243 -10.67 6.02 -10.97
C ASN A 243 -9.24 6.49 -11.34
N VAL A 244 -9.06 6.95 -12.58
CA VAL A 244 -7.72 7.25 -13.12
C VAL A 244 -7.71 8.54 -13.94
N THR A 245 -6.64 9.32 -13.77
CA THR A 245 -6.35 10.50 -14.60
C THR A 245 -4.91 10.45 -15.08
N GLU A 246 -4.70 10.87 -16.34
CA GLU A 246 -3.37 10.92 -16.95
C GLU A 246 -3.02 12.32 -17.45
N LYS A 247 -1.75 12.72 -17.28
CA LYS A 247 -1.17 13.96 -17.83
C LYS A 247 0.01 13.59 -18.71
N HIS A 248 0.03 14.07 -19.95
CA HIS A 248 1.01 13.68 -20.98
C HIS A 248 1.73 14.88 -21.60
N ARG A 249 2.92 14.62 -22.17
CA ARG A 249 3.66 15.54 -23.04
C ARG A 249 4.64 14.81 -23.95
N ILE A 250 5.01 15.45 -25.06
CA ILE A 250 6.12 14.98 -25.90
C ILE A 250 7.46 15.47 -25.34
N SER A 251 8.42 14.56 -25.23
CA SER A 251 9.79 14.84 -24.79
C SER A 251 10.80 14.01 -25.59
N ASP A 252 11.96 14.58 -25.88
CA ASP A 252 13.06 13.89 -26.57
C ASP A 252 14.00 13.23 -25.57
N PHE A 253 14.42 12.01 -25.88
CA PHE A 253 15.40 11.27 -25.10
C PHE A 253 16.68 11.02 -25.90
N ASN A 254 17.83 11.35 -25.32
CA ASN A 254 19.14 11.00 -25.88
C ASN A 254 20.12 10.58 -24.79
N GLY A 255 20.14 9.29 -24.44
CA GLY A 255 21.09 8.71 -23.48
C GLY A 255 22.47 8.38 -24.07
N VAL A 256 22.87 8.96 -25.21
CA VAL A 256 24.17 8.70 -25.84
C VAL A 256 24.98 9.98 -26.02
N CYS A 257 26.23 9.93 -25.59
CA CYS A 257 27.24 10.94 -25.86
C CYS A 257 28.13 10.50 -27.02
N GLY A 258 28.33 11.37 -28.00
CA GLY A 258 29.29 11.12 -29.08
C GLY A 258 30.72 11.02 -28.57
N GLU A 259 31.60 10.37 -29.34
CA GLU A 259 33.02 10.27 -29.00
C GLU A 259 33.67 11.67 -28.92
N LYS A 260 34.54 11.86 -27.93
CA LYS A 260 35.42 13.02 -27.81
C LYS A 260 36.85 12.57 -27.49
N LYS A 261 37.85 13.19 -28.11
CA LYS A 261 39.27 12.82 -27.92
C LYS A 261 40.18 14.04 -27.96
N ILE A 262 41.28 14.00 -27.20
CA ILE A 262 42.37 14.96 -27.34
C ILE A 262 43.01 14.75 -28.72
N HIS A 263 42.95 15.77 -29.57
CA HIS A 263 43.29 15.64 -30.98
C HIS A 263 44.68 16.18 -31.30
N SER A 264 44.97 17.42 -30.91
CA SER A 264 46.19 18.11 -31.33
C SER A 264 46.65 19.17 -30.35
N ILE A 265 47.95 19.46 -30.35
CA ILE A 265 48.61 20.50 -29.56
C ILE A 265 49.19 21.55 -30.50
N PHE A 266 49.05 22.83 -30.17
CA PHE A 266 49.62 23.90 -30.98
C PHE A 266 51.13 24.02 -30.75
N ASN A 267 51.89 24.01 -31.84
CA ASN A 267 53.32 24.17 -31.82
C ASN A 267 53.71 25.59 -32.30
N PRO A 268 54.14 26.48 -31.39
CA PRO A 268 54.48 27.85 -31.75
C PRO A 268 55.75 27.96 -32.61
N LYS A 269 56.62 26.95 -32.61
CA LYS A 269 57.86 26.97 -33.43
C LYS A 269 57.57 26.77 -34.92
N THR A 270 56.55 25.98 -35.23
CA THR A 270 56.16 25.65 -36.61
C THR A 270 54.88 26.35 -37.05
N ASN A 271 54.20 27.03 -36.12
CA ASN A 271 52.88 27.65 -36.31
C ASN A 271 51.82 26.64 -36.83
N LYS A 272 51.87 25.39 -36.34
CA LYS A 272 50.99 24.29 -36.77
C LYS A 272 50.40 23.54 -35.58
N TRP A 273 49.32 22.80 -35.83
CA TRP A 273 48.71 21.88 -34.88
C TRP A 273 49.28 20.47 -35.08
N ASP A 274 50.09 20.01 -34.13
CA ASP A 274 50.67 18.67 -34.15
C ASP A 274 49.69 17.68 -33.52
N LEU A 275 49.53 16.49 -34.12
CA LEU A 275 48.67 15.44 -33.56
C LEU A 275 49.16 15.04 -32.16
N TYR A 276 48.22 14.93 -31.22
CA TYR A 276 48.53 14.61 -29.83
C TYR A 276 49.12 13.19 -29.72
N LYS A 277 50.25 13.10 -29.04
CA LYS A 277 50.86 11.84 -28.61
C LYS A 277 51.23 11.95 -27.13
N SER A 278 50.85 10.94 -26.34
CA SER A 278 51.18 10.90 -24.92
C SER A 278 52.70 11.01 -24.72
N GLY A 279 53.12 11.95 -23.87
CA GLY A 279 54.52 12.24 -23.57
C GLY A 279 55.22 13.19 -24.54
N MET A 280 54.52 13.78 -25.52
CA MET A 280 55.12 14.71 -26.48
C MET A 280 55.66 15.97 -25.82
N THR A 281 56.69 16.54 -26.44
CA THR A 281 57.33 17.79 -26.00
C THR A 281 56.51 18.99 -26.47
N ILE A 282 56.21 19.92 -25.57
CA ILE A 282 55.57 21.19 -25.85
C ILE A 282 56.57 22.35 -25.74
N TYR A 283 56.37 23.37 -26.58
CA TYR A 283 57.30 24.48 -26.75
C TYR A 283 56.73 25.84 -26.27
N ALA A 284 55.62 25.81 -25.53
CA ALA A 284 55.05 26.97 -24.84
C ALA A 284 54.38 26.52 -23.54
N ASN A 285 54.33 27.43 -22.57
CA ASN A 285 53.62 27.26 -21.31
C ASN A 285 53.01 28.61 -20.90
N PRO A 286 51.68 28.77 -20.87
CA PRO A 286 50.64 27.77 -21.17
C PRO A 286 50.68 27.24 -22.62
N TYR A 287 50.28 25.98 -22.82
CA TYR A 287 50.14 25.36 -24.15
C TYR A 287 48.67 25.33 -24.59
N LYS A 288 48.41 25.41 -25.90
CA LYS A 288 47.06 25.26 -26.48
C LYS A 288 46.82 23.84 -26.98
N PHE A 289 45.61 23.33 -26.82
CA PHE A 289 45.21 22.01 -27.30
C PHE A 289 43.80 22.02 -27.90
N ARG A 290 43.50 21.01 -28.71
CA ARG A 290 42.18 20.76 -29.29
C ARG A 290 41.60 19.43 -28.85
N VAL A 291 40.29 19.43 -28.60
CA VAL A 291 39.47 18.23 -28.45
C VAL A 291 38.57 18.12 -29.68
N SER A 292 38.56 16.96 -30.32
CA SER A 292 37.73 16.71 -31.50
C SER A 292 36.48 15.91 -31.14
N VAL A 293 35.35 16.28 -31.73
CA VAL A 293 34.12 15.47 -31.79
C VAL A 293 33.71 15.29 -33.26
N PRO A 294 33.12 14.16 -33.68
CA PRO A 294 32.61 14.00 -35.04
C PRO A 294 31.65 15.14 -35.42
N ARG A 295 31.68 15.63 -36.66
CA ARG A 295 30.78 16.73 -37.10
C ARG A 295 29.30 16.41 -36.89
N SER A 296 28.90 15.16 -37.11
CA SER A 296 27.53 14.68 -36.90
C SER A 296 27.10 14.76 -35.43
N GLU A 297 28.06 14.82 -34.52
CA GLU A 297 27.84 14.85 -33.07
C GLU A 297 27.88 16.28 -32.49
N ASN A 298 28.06 17.33 -33.30
CA ASN A 298 27.95 18.73 -32.85
C ASN A 298 26.80 19.45 -33.57
N THR A 299 25.96 20.14 -32.81
CA THR A 299 24.73 20.78 -33.31
C THR A 299 24.98 21.94 -34.27
N HIS A 300 26.10 22.67 -34.13
CA HIS A 300 26.48 23.76 -35.02
C HIS A 300 27.00 23.26 -36.37
N THR A 301 27.47 22.01 -36.47
CA THR A 301 27.99 21.44 -37.72
C THR A 301 27.06 20.43 -38.40
N SER A 302 26.17 19.78 -37.65
CA SER A 302 25.27 18.74 -38.18
C SER A 302 23.88 19.25 -38.56
N GLY A 303 23.43 20.37 -37.97
CA GLY A 303 22.03 20.82 -38.08
C GLY A 303 21.03 19.92 -37.31
N SER A 304 21.50 18.88 -36.62
CA SER A 304 20.70 18.03 -35.75
C SER A 304 20.39 18.74 -34.43
N LYS A 305 19.20 18.48 -33.87
CA LYS A 305 18.88 18.87 -32.48
C LYS A 305 19.59 18.02 -31.42
N PHE A 306 20.19 16.90 -31.81
CA PHE A 306 20.97 16.00 -30.95
C PHE A 306 22.48 16.21 -31.18
N GLY A 307 23.22 16.46 -30.10
CA GLY A 307 24.69 16.55 -30.15
C GLY A 307 25.26 17.58 -29.17
N TYR A 308 26.59 17.75 -29.19
CA TYR A 308 27.34 18.75 -28.45
C TYR A 308 26.96 20.18 -28.86
N ILE A 309 26.93 21.10 -27.90
CA ILE A 309 26.44 22.48 -28.08
C ILE A 309 27.54 23.56 -28.09
N PHE A 310 28.81 23.18 -27.99
CA PHE A 310 29.88 24.17 -28.06
C PHE A 310 30.02 24.72 -29.48
N THR A 311 30.30 26.01 -29.61
CA THR A 311 30.67 26.62 -30.89
C THR A 311 32.09 26.20 -31.27
N PRO A 312 32.30 25.51 -32.41
CA PRO A 312 33.63 25.04 -32.78
C PRO A 312 34.59 26.20 -33.08
N ALA A 313 35.80 26.14 -32.51
CA ALA A 313 36.87 27.09 -32.82
C ALA A 313 37.42 26.88 -34.25
N ALA A 314 37.31 25.65 -34.74
CA ALA A 314 37.59 25.24 -36.12
C ALA A 314 36.78 23.97 -36.45
N SER A 315 36.66 23.64 -37.73
CA SER A 315 36.15 22.34 -38.18
C SER A 315 36.77 21.94 -39.53
N ASP A 316 36.87 20.65 -39.79
CA ASP A 316 37.26 20.09 -41.10
C ASP A 316 36.17 19.13 -41.62
N GLU A 317 36.42 18.29 -42.63
CA GLU A 317 35.41 17.36 -43.16
C GLU A 317 34.96 16.27 -42.16
N GLN A 318 35.72 16.00 -41.10
CA GLN A 318 35.48 14.90 -40.16
C GLN A 318 35.06 15.38 -38.77
N TYR A 319 35.66 16.47 -38.27
CA TYR A 319 35.55 16.88 -36.87
C TYR A 319 35.18 18.35 -36.68
N ALA A 320 34.52 18.61 -35.55
CA ALA A 320 34.41 19.92 -34.92
C ALA A 320 35.40 20.00 -33.74
N TYR A 321 36.12 21.12 -33.61
CA TYR A 321 37.18 21.29 -32.64
C TYR A 321 36.83 22.28 -31.53
N PHE A 322 36.94 21.83 -30.29
CA PHE A 322 37.01 22.67 -29.10
C PHE A 322 38.47 23.03 -28.84
N GLU A 323 38.78 24.30 -28.55
CA GLU A 323 40.14 24.79 -28.29
C GLU A 323 40.26 25.38 -26.88
N ALA A 324 41.32 25.02 -26.15
CA ALA A 324 41.60 25.52 -24.81
C ALA A 324 43.11 25.59 -24.53
N SER A 325 43.48 26.19 -23.40
CA SER A 325 44.87 26.34 -22.95
C SER A 325 45.08 25.74 -21.55
N ALA A 326 46.28 25.20 -21.29
CA ALA A 326 46.63 24.62 -19.99
C ALA A 326 48.11 24.82 -19.66
N SER A 327 48.48 24.74 -18.38
CA SER A 327 49.84 25.03 -17.89
C SER A 327 50.54 23.81 -17.28
N ILE A 328 51.87 23.76 -17.30
CA ILE A 328 52.69 22.78 -16.56
C ILE A 328 53.47 23.52 -15.45
N PRO A 329 53.54 23.04 -14.20
CA PRO A 329 52.95 21.80 -13.66
C PRO A 329 51.44 21.74 -13.78
N ARG A 330 50.90 20.51 -13.87
CA ARG A 330 49.46 20.29 -14.09
C ARG A 330 48.66 20.91 -12.94
N THR A 331 47.49 21.43 -13.30
CA THR A 331 46.58 22.15 -12.41
C THR A 331 45.28 21.38 -12.23
N TYR A 332 44.40 21.82 -11.35
CA TYR A 332 43.04 21.29 -11.21
C TYR A 332 42.11 21.97 -12.22
N SER A 333 42.35 21.70 -13.51
CA SER A 333 41.58 22.26 -14.61
C SER A 333 40.91 21.18 -15.45
N TYR A 334 39.66 21.44 -15.84
CA TYR A 334 38.86 20.59 -16.71
C TYR A 334 37.95 21.43 -17.61
N TRP A 335 37.51 20.83 -18.72
CA TRP A 335 36.56 21.43 -19.65
C TRP A 335 35.33 20.55 -19.77
N GLU A 336 34.17 21.09 -19.42
CA GLU A 336 32.90 20.37 -19.49
C GLU A 336 32.36 20.34 -20.93
N PHE A 337 31.83 19.19 -21.33
CA PHE A 337 31.20 19.00 -22.62
C PHE A 337 29.73 18.67 -22.41
N THR A 338 28.85 19.51 -22.94
CA THR A 338 27.40 19.35 -22.82
C THR A 338 26.77 19.14 -24.19
N THR A 339 25.63 18.47 -24.18
CA THR A 339 24.71 18.30 -25.31
C THR A 339 23.38 18.97 -24.99
N THR A 340 22.49 19.04 -25.97
CA THR A 340 21.11 19.50 -25.79
C THR A 340 20.30 18.67 -24.78
N ALA A 341 20.68 17.41 -24.55
CA ALA A 341 20.03 16.52 -23.58
C ALA A 341 20.67 16.54 -22.18
N GLY A 342 21.91 17.02 -22.08
CA GLY A 342 22.62 17.12 -20.81
C GLY A 342 24.14 16.97 -20.89
N ASN A 343 24.76 16.70 -19.75
CA ASN A 343 26.21 16.68 -19.62
C ASN A 343 26.78 15.39 -20.23
N CYS A 344 27.82 15.52 -21.05
CA CYS A 344 28.49 14.41 -21.71
C CYS A 344 29.94 14.27 -21.24
N GLY A 345 30.13 14.47 -19.95
CA GLY A 345 31.39 14.38 -19.24
C GLY A 345 32.28 15.60 -19.44
N LEU A 346 33.50 15.46 -18.96
CA LEU A 346 34.53 16.49 -19.00
C LEU A 346 35.76 15.98 -19.71
N VAL A 347 36.71 16.88 -19.97
CA VAL A 347 38.09 16.58 -20.31
C VAL A 347 38.97 17.14 -19.21
N ASN A 348 39.63 16.27 -18.45
CA ASN A 348 40.59 16.71 -17.43
C ASN A 348 41.94 17.03 -18.07
N GLN A 349 42.63 18.05 -17.54
CA GLN A 349 44.01 18.32 -17.92
C GLN A 349 44.93 17.11 -17.66
N SER A 350 44.63 16.30 -16.63
CA SER A 350 45.40 15.09 -16.30
C SER A 350 45.46 14.05 -17.43
N TRP A 351 44.52 14.10 -18.38
CA TRP A 351 44.49 13.21 -19.55
C TRP A 351 45.46 13.66 -20.66
N ILE A 352 45.98 14.89 -20.56
CA ILE A 352 46.90 15.48 -21.53
C ILE A 352 48.34 15.33 -20.98
N ASN A 353 48.98 14.23 -21.37
CA ASN A 353 50.34 13.91 -20.97
C ASN A 353 51.34 14.56 -21.92
N VAL A 354 51.97 15.66 -21.48
CA VAL A 354 52.99 16.41 -22.23
C VAL A 354 54.17 16.76 -21.36
N LYS A 355 55.33 17.01 -21.96
CA LYS A 355 56.58 17.42 -21.29
C LYS A 355 57.04 18.78 -21.80
N LEU A 356 57.52 19.65 -20.91
CA LEU A 356 58.11 20.93 -21.32
C LEU A 356 59.46 20.68 -22.00
N ALA A 357 59.77 21.45 -23.05
CA ALA A 357 61.14 21.58 -23.53
C ALA A 357 62.03 22.28 -22.47
N ASN A 358 63.35 22.02 -22.48
CA ASN A 358 64.28 22.44 -21.43
C ASN A 358 64.26 23.95 -21.10
N ASP A 359 64.02 24.79 -22.10
CA ASP A 359 64.07 26.26 -21.96
C ASP A 359 62.70 26.89 -21.64
N ILE A 360 61.68 26.07 -21.36
CA ILE A 360 60.33 26.57 -21.08
C ILE A 360 60.11 26.63 -19.57
N GLU A 361 59.91 27.85 -19.08
CA GLU A 361 59.64 28.14 -17.67
C GLU A 361 58.40 27.40 -17.15
N GLN A 362 58.53 26.81 -15.95
CA GLN A 362 57.45 26.15 -15.25
C GLN A 362 56.52 27.18 -14.59
N GLY A 363 55.22 26.90 -14.64
CA GLY A 363 54.23 27.62 -13.85
C GLY A 363 54.34 27.32 -12.34
N PRO A 364 53.56 28.02 -11.51
CA PRO A 364 53.44 27.72 -10.09
C PRO A 364 53.01 26.27 -9.83
N ALA A 365 53.20 25.80 -8.59
CA ALA A 365 52.66 24.51 -8.17
C ALA A 365 52.24 24.56 -6.70
N PHE A 366 50.99 24.16 -6.43
CA PHE A 366 50.46 23.95 -5.10
C PHE A 366 51.13 22.74 -4.42
N VAL A 367 51.46 22.87 -3.14
CA VAL A 367 52.12 21.82 -2.33
C VAL A 367 51.29 21.45 -1.11
N SER A 368 50.79 22.42 -0.35
CA SER A 368 50.06 22.17 0.91
C SER A 368 49.12 23.30 1.29
N MET A 369 48.19 23.00 2.21
CA MET A 369 47.29 23.96 2.83
C MET A 369 47.14 23.64 4.33
N LYS A 370 47.05 24.69 5.16
CA LYS A 370 46.55 24.60 6.54
C LYS A 370 45.54 25.71 6.80
N GLN A 371 44.49 25.40 7.57
CA GLN A 371 43.43 26.34 7.93
C GLN A 371 43.40 26.51 9.46
N HIS A 372 43.37 27.74 9.94
CA HIS A 372 43.29 28.04 11.37
C HIS A 372 41.82 28.20 11.80
N ILE A 373 41.42 27.55 12.89
CA ILE A 373 40.07 27.66 13.46
C ILE A 373 40.13 28.41 14.77
N ILE A 374 39.36 29.50 14.89
CA ILE A 374 39.36 30.38 16.08
C ILE A 374 38.89 29.65 17.34
N GLN A 375 37.81 28.88 17.24
CA GLN A 375 37.10 28.32 18.40
C GLN A 375 37.92 27.28 19.16
N ASP A 376 38.84 26.62 18.45
CA ASP A 376 39.67 25.55 18.99
C ASP A 376 41.17 25.98 19.06
N ASP A 377 41.49 27.20 18.60
CA ASP A 377 42.85 27.78 18.47
C ASP A 377 43.86 26.82 17.82
N SER A 378 43.47 26.21 16.70
CA SER A 378 44.23 25.11 16.08
C SER A 378 44.34 25.21 14.57
N TRP A 379 45.49 24.73 14.05
CA TRP A 379 45.74 24.58 12.62
C TRP A 379 45.37 23.18 12.14
N HIS A 380 44.51 23.10 11.14
CA HIS A 380 44.08 21.87 10.49
C HIS A 380 44.77 21.75 9.13
N SER A 381 45.48 20.64 8.91
CA SER A 381 46.16 20.38 7.63
C SER A 381 45.19 19.79 6.62
N GLY A 382 45.28 20.25 5.37
CA GLY A 382 44.45 19.78 4.27
C GLY A 382 43.63 20.89 3.63
N THR A 383 42.90 20.51 2.59
CA THR A 383 42.04 21.41 1.81
C THR A 383 40.57 21.36 2.23
N ASN A 384 40.23 20.54 3.22
CA ASN A 384 38.85 20.22 3.58
C ASN A 384 38.67 20.33 5.08
N ILE A 385 37.63 21.04 5.50
CA ILE A 385 37.16 21.06 6.89
C ILE A 385 35.68 20.68 6.96
N THR A 386 35.33 19.85 7.94
CA THR A 386 33.95 19.37 8.16
C THR A 386 33.61 19.51 9.63
N ARG A 387 32.53 20.23 9.95
CA ARG A 387 32.11 20.53 11.33
C ARG A 387 30.60 20.39 11.52
N ASN A 388 30.20 19.97 12.71
CA ASN A 388 28.82 19.96 13.19
C ASN A 388 28.59 20.91 14.38
N THR A 389 29.57 21.76 14.65
CA THR A 389 29.53 22.82 15.66
C THR A 389 30.00 24.13 15.05
N PRO A 390 29.49 25.29 15.51
CA PRO A 390 29.89 26.59 15.02
C PRO A 390 31.41 26.78 14.95
N TYR A 391 31.91 27.39 13.88
CA TYR A 391 33.34 27.68 13.72
C TYR A 391 33.64 28.86 12.78
N THR A 392 34.86 29.38 12.89
CA THR A 392 35.38 30.49 12.08
C THR A 392 36.80 30.19 11.62
N ILE A 393 37.07 30.34 10.32
CA ILE A 393 38.43 30.32 9.76
C ILE A 393 38.91 31.75 9.52
N ASP A 394 40.01 32.17 10.14
CA ASP A 394 40.59 33.52 9.99
C ASP A 394 41.86 33.54 9.13
N LYS A 395 42.62 32.44 9.10
CA LYS A 395 43.91 32.34 8.42
C LYS A 395 44.05 31.04 7.65
N ILE A 396 44.65 31.13 6.47
CA ILE A 396 44.98 29.98 5.63
C ILE A 396 46.44 30.07 5.19
N GLU A 397 47.26 29.09 5.58
CA GLU A 397 48.64 28.94 5.12
C GLU A 397 48.65 28.12 3.82
N ILE A 398 49.28 28.64 2.77
CA ILE A 398 49.44 27.97 1.47
C ILE A 398 50.91 27.69 1.20
N GLY A 399 51.21 26.44 0.88
CA GLY A 399 52.51 26.00 0.40
C GLY A 399 52.55 25.88 -1.13
N VAL A 400 53.63 26.39 -1.73
CA VAL A 400 53.92 26.34 -3.17
C VAL A 400 55.34 25.85 -3.43
N SER A 401 55.60 25.34 -4.63
CA SER A 401 56.97 25.04 -5.07
C SER A 401 57.76 26.33 -5.28
N PRO A 402 59.03 26.42 -4.84
CA PRO A 402 59.88 27.56 -5.13
C PRO A 402 60.02 27.83 -6.63
N ARG A 403 59.97 29.11 -7.01
CA ARG A 403 60.17 29.62 -8.37
C ARG A 403 61.14 30.78 -8.36
N SER A 404 61.83 30.99 -9.48
CA SER A 404 62.74 32.13 -9.68
C SER A 404 62.01 33.48 -9.73
N TYR A 405 60.69 33.48 -9.81
CA TYR A 405 59.82 34.64 -9.81
C TYR A 405 58.88 34.64 -8.60
N GLU A 406 58.36 35.82 -8.28
CA GLU A 406 57.35 36.02 -7.23
C GLU A 406 56.00 35.39 -7.62
N GLN A 407 55.43 34.62 -6.70
CA GLN A 407 54.15 33.95 -6.86
C GLN A 407 53.08 34.63 -6.00
N LYS A 408 51.93 34.96 -6.60
CA LYS A 408 50.78 35.52 -5.89
C LYS A 408 49.73 34.45 -5.66
N VAL A 409 49.41 34.18 -4.40
CA VAL A 409 48.31 33.30 -3.99
C VAL A 409 47.07 34.15 -3.76
N THR A 410 45.95 33.73 -4.35
CA THR A 410 44.63 34.34 -4.14
C THR A 410 43.65 33.26 -3.74
N ILE A 411 43.00 33.42 -2.59
CA ILE A 411 41.87 32.60 -2.18
C ILE A 411 40.62 33.46 -2.38
N GLY A 412 39.74 33.02 -3.28
CA GLY A 412 38.53 33.77 -3.66
C GLY A 412 37.73 34.17 -2.42
N SER A 413 37.28 35.42 -2.35
CA SER A 413 36.52 36.00 -1.22
C SER A 413 37.21 36.05 0.15
N THR A 414 38.43 35.50 0.31
CA THR A 414 39.22 35.58 1.54
C THR A 414 40.26 36.68 1.47
N GLY A 415 41.17 36.61 0.48
CA GLY A 415 42.31 37.52 0.39
C GLY A 415 43.45 36.97 -0.45
N THR A 416 44.61 37.66 -0.39
CA THR A 416 45.80 37.31 -1.15
C THR A 416 47.05 37.34 -0.30
N CYS A 417 48.05 36.54 -0.65
CA CYS A 417 49.41 36.66 -0.12
C CYS A 417 50.45 36.46 -1.22
N THR A 418 51.65 36.99 -0.98
CA THR A 418 52.78 36.89 -1.91
C THR A 418 53.81 35.92 -1.35
N VAL A 419 54.27 34.99 -2.20
CA VAL A 419 55.42 34.13 -1.94
C VAL A 419 56.61 34.71 -2.71
N PRO A 420 57.62 35.27 -2.02
CA PRO A 420 58.81 35.81 -2.66
C PRO A 420 59.55 34.77 -3.52
N ALA A 421 60.37 35.24 -4.45
CA ALA A 421 61.21 34.35 -5.26
C ALA A 421 62.04 33.40 -4.37
N ASN A 422 62.09 32.13 -4.78
CA ASN A 422 62.75 31.02 -4.08
C ASN A 422 62.20 30.67 -2.68
N GLN A 423 61.06 31.24 -2.27
CA GLN A 423 60.33 30.84 -1.06
C GLN A 423 59.18 29.87 -1.37
N SER A 424 58.59 29.27 -0.33
CA SER A 424 57.63 28.16 -0.50
C SER A 424 56.31 28.32 0.24
N THR A 425 56.10 29.33 1.09
CA THR A 425 54.83 29.50 1.82
C THR A 425 54.43 30.96 1.95
N CYS A 426 53.13 31.20 2.12
CA CYS A 426 52.60 32.45 2.66
C CYS A 426 51.28 32.21 3.41
N VAL A 427 50.92 33.12 4.31
CA VAL A 427 49.65 33.08 5.06
C VAL A 427 48.71 34.13 4.49
N VAL A 428 47.53 33.70 4.06
CA VAL A 428 46.42 34.58 3.70
C VAL A 428 45.68 34.94 5.00
N SER A 429 45.68 36.22 5.36
CA SER A 429 44.87 36.79 6.44
C SER A 429 43.98 37.86 5.82
N GLY A 430 42.67 37.62 5.82
CA GLY A 430 41.70 38.46 5.11
C GLY A 430 40.31 38.35 5.73
N THR A 431 39.27 38.24 4.92
CA THR A 431 37.89 38.06 5.41
C THR A 431 37.76 36.71 6.13
N PRO A 432 37.38 36.69 7.43
CA PRO A 432 37.11 35.43 8.13
C PRO A 432 35.88 34.73 7.57
N HIS A 433 35.90 33.39 7.58
CA HIS A 433 34.78 32.55 7.16
C HIS A 433 34.01 32.05 8.38
N GLU A 434 32.90 32.70 8.72
CA GLU A 434 32.08 32.35 9.88
C GLU A 434 30.92 31.41 9.51
N HIS A 435 30.82 30.28 10.19
CA HIS A 435 29.77 29.29 10.04
C HIS A 435 29.10 29.04 11.39
N LEU A 436 28.07 29.84 11.71
CA LEU A 436 27.45 29.87 13.03
C LEU A 436 26.10 29.18 13.10
N VAL A 437 25.39 29.05 11.97
CA VAL A 437 24.05 28.45 11.89
C VAL A 437 23.86 27.71 10.57
N GLY A 438 22.84 26.84 10.54
CA GLY A 438 22.41 26.15 9.33
C GLY A 438 23.44 25.14 8.83
N ARG A 439 23.50 25.00 7.50
CA ARG A 439 24.42 24.10 6.81
C ARG A 439 24.94 24.74 5.54
N GLY A 440 26.03 24.20 5.02
CA GLY A 440 26.53 24.66 3.74
C GLY A 440 27.81 23.99 3.27
N TYR A 441 28.07 24.31 2.01
CA TYR A 441 29.26 23.92 1.29
C TYR A 441 29.74 25.15 0.54
N ILE A 442 30.95 25.61 0.85
CA ILE A 442 31.59 26.69 0.11
C ILE A 442 32.97 26.23 -0.38
N PRO A 443 33.18 26.19 -1.71
CA PRO A 443 34.49 26.00 -2.30
C PRO A 443 35.15 27.36 -2.55
N TYR A 444 36.15 27.74 -1.75
CA TYR A 444 36.92 28.95 -2.01
C TYR A 444 38.07 28.64 -2.97
N PRO A 445 38.04 29.13 -4.23
CA PRO A 445 39.03 28.75 -5.24
C PRO A 445 40.39 29.34 -4.90
N VAL A 446 41.44 28.52 -5.03
CA VAL A 446 42.83 28.90 -4.82
C VAL A 446 43.51 29.06 -6.17
N TYR A 447 43.82 30.32 -6.49
CA TYR A 447 44.60 30.69 -7.66
C TYR A 447 46.03 30.98 -7.25
N ILE A 448 46.97 30.49 -8.04
CA ILE A 448 48.38 30.85 -7.91
C ILE A 448 48.83 31.42 -9.25
N ALA A 449 49.33 32.65 -9.20
CA ALA A 449 49.74 33.39 -10.38
C ALA A 449 51.22 33.77 -10.29
N SER A 450 51.86 33.95 -11.43
CA SER A 450 53.09 34.74 -11.50
C SER A 450 52.73 36.23 -11.45
N SER A 451 53.63 37.03 -10.89
CA SER A 451 53.37 38.47 -10.68
C SER A 451 53.20 39.26 -11.99
N ASP A 452 53.71 38.74 -13.11
CA ASP A 452 53.54 39.29 -14.46
C ASP A 452 52.23 38.85 -15.16
N GLY A 453 51.43 37.99 -14.52
CA GLY A 453 50.17 37.47 -15.06
C GLY A 453 50.32 36.40 -16.15
N LYS A 454 51.55 36.00 -16.52
CA LYS A 454 51.80 34.93 -17.50
C LYS A 454 51.17 33.61 -17.08
N PHE A 455 51.29 33.28 -15.80
CA PHE A 455 50.60 32.16 -15.17
C PHE A 455 49.51 32.70 -14.27
N SER A 456 48.29 32.20 -14.45
CA SER A 456 47.18 32.45 -13.53
C SER A 456 46.25 31.26 -13.62
N ASN A 457 46.49 30.26 -12.77
CA ASN A 457 45.74 29.00 -12.83
C ASN A 457 45.05 28.70 -11.51
N HIS A 458 43.97 27.95 -11.61
CA HIS A 458 43.26 27.36 -10.48
C HIS A 458 43.92 26.04 -10.07
N TYR A 459 44.37 25.92 -8.83
CA TYR A 459 45.11 24.73 -8.36
C TYR A 459 44.32 23.82 -7.45
N THR A 460 43.46 24.37 -6.61
CA THR A 460 42.61 23.63 -5.66
C THR A 460 41.55 24.56 -5.09
N TYR A 461 40.67 24.04 -4.24
CA TYR A 461 39.81 24.84 -3.39
C TYR A 461 40.20 24.67 -1.92
N SER A 462 39.90 25.68 -1.10
CA SER A 462 39.68 25.53 0.34
C SER A 462 38.19 25.19 0.51
N TYR A 463 37.91 23.93 0.82
CA TYR A 463 36.56 23.41 0.96
C TYR A 463 36.09 23.44 2.42
N GLU A 464 34.97 24.09 2.63
CA GLU A 464 34.34 24.21 3.94
C GLU A 464 32.96 23.58 3.92
N TYR A 465 32.74 22.67 4.86
CA TYR A 465 31.54 21.86 4.99
C TYR A 465 30.99 21.98 6.41
N TRP A 466 29.71 22.31 6.54
CA TRP A 466 29.08 22.36 7.86
C TRP A 466 27.63 21.95 7.82
N ASP A 467 27.18 21.31 8.90
CA ASP A 467 25.78 21.06 9.17
C ASP A 467 25.53 21.16 10.67
N LEU A 468 24.76 22.16 11.09
CA LEU A 468 24.53 22.48 12.50
C LEU A 468 23.08 22.18 12.92
N ASN A 469 22.26 21.64 12.03
CA ASN A 469 20.87 21.33 12.35
C ASN A 469 20.68 19.83 12.50
N ALA A 470 19.80 19.43 13.42
CA ALA A 470 19.36 18.04 13.51
C ALA A 470 18.13 17.81 12.62
N PRO A 471 18.01 16.62 11.99
CA PRO A 471 16.77 16.20 11.37
C PRO A 471 15.60 16.20 12.38
N VAL A 472 14.37 16.35 11.87
CA VAL A 472 13.16 16.41 12.69
C VAL A 472 12.18 15.29 12.34
N PHE A 473 11.31 14.95 13.28
CA PHE A 473 10.18 14.04 13.04
C PHE A 473 8.97 14.87 12.61
N GLU A 474 8.43 14.61 11.41
CA GLU A 474 7.15 15.19 10.97
C GLU A 474 5.97 14.43 11.54
N SER A 475 6.07 13.09 11.55
CA SER A 475 5.05 12.25 12.14
C SER A 475 5.64 10.94 12.63
N ILE A 476 5.05 10.41 13.68
CA ILE A 476 5.30 9.07 14.20
C ILE A 476 3.92 8.48 14.46
N LYS A 477 3.64 7.35 13.84
CA LYS A 477 2.33 6.68 13.90
C LYS A 477 2.56 5.20 14.09
N GLN A 478 1.53 4.51 14.55
CA GLN A 478 1.56 3.06 14.60
C GLN A 478 0.18 2.48 14.34
N ASP A 479 0.18 1.25 13.86
CA ASP A 479 -0.96 0.35 13.88
C ASP A 479 -0.61 -0.90 14.72
N LYS A 480 -1.36 -1.99 14.58
CA LYS A 480 -1.14 -3.23 15.36
C LYS A 480 0.11 -4.02 14.95
N VAL A 481 0.64 -3.73 13.77
CA VAL A 481 1.64 -4.52 13.04
C VAL A 481 2.89 -3.68 12.77
N HIS A 482 2.76 -2.37 12.63
CA HIS A 482 3.84 -1.47 12.25
C HIS A 482 3.91 -0.21 13.11
N ALA A 483 5.13 0.25 13.33
CA ALA A 483 5.42 1.62 13.73
C ALA A 483 6.10 2.35 12.57
N GLU A 484 5.57 3.51 12.20
CA GLU A 484 6.04 4.30 11.09
C GLU A 484 6.52 5.66 11.58
N MET A 485 7.60 6.16 10.98
CA MET A 485 8.00 7.56 11.16
C MET A 485 8.34 8.20 9.84
N VAL A 486 8.03 9.49 9.75
CA VAL A 486 8.46 10.39 8.69
C VAL A 486 9.49 11.34 9.27
N VAL A 487 10.72 11.20 8.81
CA VAL A 487 11.82 12.13 9.10
C VAL A 487 11.84 13.20 8.03
N TYR A 488 11.95 14.46 8.45
CA TYR A 488 12.21 15.60 7.58
C TYR A 488 13.56 16.19 7.90
N ASP A 489 14.29 16.53 6.84
CA ASP A 489 15.56 17.21 6.91
C ASP A 489 15.57 18.35 5.89
N ALA A 490 15.55 19.59 6.41
CA ALA A 490 15.54 20.79 5.57
C ALA A 490 16.86 20.98 4.82
N ASP A 491 17.94 20.38 5.30
CA ASP A 491 19.29 20.53 4.79
C ASP A 491 19.56 19.64 3.59
N ALA A 492 18.80 18.56 3.49
CA ALA A 492 18.79 17.72 2.33
C ALA A 492 18.44 18.49 1.06
N VAL A 493 19.34 18.41 0.08
CA VAL A 493 19.16 19.01 -1.24
C VAL A 493 18.86 17.99 -2.29
N GLN A 494 18.21 18.50 -3.31
CA GLN A 494 17.91 17.85 -4.55
C GLN A 494 19.07 18.03 -5.55
N ASP A 495 20.33 17.83 -5.11
CA ASP A 495 21.50 17.90 -5.99
C ASP A 495 22.64 16.92 -5.62
N TRP A 496 23.82 17.07 -6.26
CA TRP A 496 24.96 16.15 -6.15
C TRP A 496 25.57 16.18 -4.75
N ARG A 497 25.33 17.25 -4.00
CA ARG A 497 25.73 17.45 -2.61
C ARG A 497 24.81 16.71 -1.63
N ARG A 498 23.72 16.11 -2.11
CA ARG A 498 22.72 15.42 -1.27
C ARG A 498 23.35 14.50 -0.25
N GLY A 499 24.34 13.70 -0.66
CA GLY A 499 24.97 12.68 0.18
C GLY A 499 25.59 13.22 1.47
N TRP A 500 25.73 14.54 1.60
CA TRP A 500 26.28 15.19 2.78
C TRP A 500 25.22 15.46 3.86
N TRP A 501 23.94 15.57 3.52
CA TRP A 501 22.88 16.03 4.43
C TRP A 501 21.84 14.95 4.73
N LEU A 502 22.21 13.68 4.58
CA LEU A 502 21.24 12.58 4.71
C LEU A 502 21.07 12.16 6.17
N PRO A 503 19.83 11.93 6.66
CA PRO A 503 19.61 11.21 7.90
C PRO A 503 20.06 9.76 7.72
N ARG A 504 21.26 9.43 8.22
CA ARG A 504 21.88 8.11 8.08
C ARG A 504 21.29 7.08 9.02
N GLU A 505 21.06 7.48 10.26
CA GLU A 505 20.51 6.61 11.28
C GLU A 505 19.06 7.00 11.56
N LYS A 506 18.19 6.01 11.51
CA LYS A 506 16.74 6.14 11.69
C LYS A 506 16.31 4.89 12.45
N TYR A 507 15.76 5.06 13.65
CA TYR A 507 15.31 3.94 14.49
C TYR A 507 14.03 4.28 15.24
N ILE A 508 13.16 3.28 15.38
CA ILE A 508 12.11 3.26 16.40
C ILE A 508 12.40 2.09 17.33
N TYR A 509 12.28 2.34 18.63
CA TYR A 509 12.39 1.34 19.68
C TYR A 509 11.04 1.20 20.38
N ALA A 510 10.70 -0.02 20.78
CA ALA A 510 9.63 -0.26 21.72
C ALA A 510 10.21 -0.32 23.14
N TYR A 511 9.60 0.39 24.07
CA TYR A 511 9.93 0.33 25.49
C TYR A 511 8.80 -0.42 26.22
N ASP A 512 9.13 -1.60 26.72
CA ASP A 512 8.24 -2.42 27.56
C ASP A 512 8.06 -1.75 28.91
N VAL A 513 6.85 -1.29 29.21
CA VAL A 513 6.54 -0.52 30.41
C VAL A 513 6.59 -1.40 31.66
N ASN A 514 6.21 -2.67 31.53
CA ASN A 514 6.13 -3.61 32.66
C ASN A 514 7.50 -4.18 33.02
N ASN A 515 8.30 -4.52 32.01
CA ASN A 515 9.63 -5.11 32.20
C ASN A 515 10.78 -4.09 32.17
N HIS A 516 10.47 -2.80 31.97
CA HIS A 516 11.44 -1.69 31.86
C HIS A 516 12.55 -1.92 30.83
N LYS A 517 12.23 -2.55 29.70
CA LYS A 517 13.21 -2.99 28.70
C LYS A 517 13.01 -2.32 27.35
N LYS A 518 14.09 -1.82 26.75
CA LYS A 518 14.12 -1.29 25.38
C LYS A 518 14.36 -2.42 24.38
N ILE A 519 13.54 -2.49 23.35
CA ILE A 519 13.57 -3.50 22.29
C ILE A 519 13.77 -2.79 20.94
N ASN A 520 14.78 -3.24 20.20
CA ASN A 520 15.04 -2.75 18.85
C ASN A 520 14.03 -3.36 17.88
N LEU A 521 13.31 -2.53 17.14
CA LEU A 521 12.39 -3.00 16.13
C LEU A 521 13.12 -3.29 14.82
N LYS A 522 12.65 -4.29 14.08
CA LYS A 522 13.22 -4.65 12.77
C LYS A 522 12.65 -3.72 11.70
N LEU A 523 13.52 -3.14 10.87
CA LEU A 523 13.08 -2.38 9.70
C LEU A 523 12.30 -3.30 8.76
N LYS A 524 11.05 -2.94 8.47
CA LYS A 524 10.18 -3.65 7.53
C LYS A 524 10.29 -3.07 6.13
N ASP A 525 10.16 -1.75 6.01
CA ASP A 525 10.17 -1.05 4.74
C ASP A 525 10.67 0.38 4.91
N SER A 526 11.10 0.97 3.80
CA SER A 526 11.54 2.36 3.75
C SER A 526 11.38 2.91 2.35
N ASN A 527 10.95 4.16 2.27
CA ASN A 527 10.95 4.92 1.03
C ASN A 527 11.34 6.38 1.30
N GLU A 528 11.55 7.13 0.23
CA GLU A 528 11.95 8.53 0.27
C GLU A 528 10.91 9.35 -0.51
N PRO A 529 9.76 9.73 0.12
CA PRO A 529 8.66 10.36 -0.60
C PRO A 529 9.08 11.63 -1.35
N THR A 530 10.02 12.37 -0.77
CA THR A 530 10.68 13.51 -1.40
C THR A 530 12.15 13.52 -1.00
N TYR A 531 12.97 14.31 -1.68
CA TYR A 531 14.39 14.44 -1.29
C TYR A 531 14.58 14.98 0.15
N GLN A 532 13.58 15.61 0.78
CA GLN A 532 13.69 16.06 2.19
C GLN A 532 12.96 15.16 3.18
N LYS A 533 12.30 14.08 2.71
CA LYS A 533 11.47 13.22 3.55
C LYS A 533 11.87 11.76 3.41
N TRP A 534 11.98 11.08 4.54
CA TRP A 534 12.18 9.64 4.61
C TRP A 534 11.09 9.03 5.45
N TRP A 535 10.32 8.14 4.84
CA TRP A 535 9.39 7.31 5.56
C TRP A 535 10.05 5.96 5.80
N VAL A 536 9.94 5.48 7.03
CA VAL A 536 10.42 4.18 7.45
C VAL A 536 9.34 3.50 8.28
N SER A 537 9.19 2.20 8.08
CA SER A 537 8.24 1.35 8.77
C SER A 537 9.00 0.21 9.46
N TYR A 538 8.69 -0.01 10.73
CA TYR A 538 9.26 -1.05 11.57
C TYR A 538 8.19 -2.05 11.97
N ASP A 539 8.59 -3.31 12.04
CA ASP A 539 7.73 -4.42 12.41
C ASP A 539 7.53 -4.50 13.93
N LEU A 540 6.26 -4.51 14.36
CA LEU A 540 5.83 -4.73 15.74
C LEU A 540 5.42 -6.18 16.01
N THR A 541 5.33 -7.05 14.98
CA THR A 541 4.83 -8.42 15.15
C THR A 541 5.73 -9.29 16.02
N SER A 542 7.04 -8.98 16.06
CA SER A 542 8.03 -9.67 16.89
C SER A 542 7.99 -9.31 18.38
N LEU A 543 7.20 -8.30 18.78
CA LEU A 543 7.08 -7.93 20.18
C LEU A 543 6.32 -9.01 20.98
N PRO A 544 6.82 -9.41 22.16
CA PRO A 544 6.08 -10.23 23.12
C PRO A 544 4.77 -9.56 23.58
N GLU A 545 3.85 -10.34 24.14
CA GLU A 545 2.66 -9.77 24.79
C GLU A 545 3.05 -8.80 25.91
N GLY A 546 2.38 -7.65 25.96
CA GLY A 546 2.71 -6.61 26.92
C GLY A 546 2.16 -5.24 26.55
N GLU A 547 2.52 -4.25 27.36
CA GLU A 547 2.19 -2.84 27.14
C GLU A 547 3.47 -2.05 26.86
N TYR A 548 3.46 -1.31 25.77
CA TYR A 548 4.65 -0.68 25.20
C TYR A 548 4.39 0.80 24.92
N ARG A 549 5.48 1.56 24.87
CA ARG A 549 5.53 2.90 24.26
C ARG A 549 6.64 2.95 23.21
N LEU A 550 6.62 3.94 22.32
CA LEU A 550 7.65 4.09 21.29
C LEU A 550 8.67 5.18 21.65
N ASP A 551 9.93 4.95 21.25
CA ASP A 551 11.02 5.93 21.25
C ASP A 551 11.64 6.02 19.86
N ALA A 552 11.58 7.19 19.23
CA ALA A 552 12.18 7.42 17.91
C ALA A 552 13.53 8.14 18.03
N PHE A 553 14.46 7.79 17.13
CA PHE A 553 15.79 8.38 17.03
C PHE A 553 16.15 8.62 15.56
N VAL A 554 16.76 9.77 15.30
CA VAL A 554 17.32 10.12 13.99
C VAL A 554 18.67 10.81 14.14
N LYS A 555 19.59 10.54 13.22
CA LYS A 555 20.90 11.21 13.14
C LYS A 555 21.40 11.32 11.69
N ASP A 556 21.99 12.46 11.35
CA ASP A 556 22.53 12.76 10.02
C ASP A 556 23.98 12.30 9.79
N VAL A 557 24.57 12.69 8.66
CA VAL A 557 25.97 12.40 8.29
C VAL A 557 26.98 13.13 9.18
N TYR A 558 26.62 14.30 9.69
CA TYR A 558 27.48 15.17 10.50
C TYR A 558 27.38 14.84 12.00
N GLY A 559 26.44 13.98 12.39
CA GLY A 559 26.22 13.53 13.75
C GLY A 559 25.19 14.32 14.54
N ASN A 560 24.48 15.27 13.91
CA ASN A 560 23.37 15.93 14.58
C ASN A 560 22.23 14.93 14.75
N SER A 561 21.63 14.89 15.95
CA SER A 561 20.65 13.87 16.28
C SER A 561 19.46 14.42 17.07
N ARG A 562 18.33 13.72 16.97
CA ARG A 562 17.11 14.02 17.72
C ARG A 562 16.49 12.72 18.23
N THR A 563 15.97 12.76 19.45
CA THR A 563 15.20 11.67 20.07
C THR A 563 13.81 12.19 20.43
N GLN A 564 12.77 11.38 20.25
CA GLN A 564 11.42 11.70 20.68
C GLN A 564 10.76 10.49 21.35
N THR A 565 10.21 10.71 22.54
CA THR A 565 9.42 9.74 23.29
C THR A 565 7.93 9.95 23.00
N ILE A 566 7.25 8.88 22.58
CA ILE A 566 5.81 8.86 22.34
C ILE A 566 5.19 8.30 23.62
N THR A 567 4.41 9.12 24.33
CA THR A 567 3.85 8.75 25.65
C THR A 567 2.58 7.92 25.56
N GLU A 568 1.96 7.82 24.38
CA GLU A 568 0.81 6.96 24.14
C GLU A 568 1.23 5.49 24.26
N LEU A 569 0.56 4.78 25.17
CA LEU A 569 0.80 3.35 25.39
C LEU A 569 -0.03 2.53 24.40
N PHE A 570 0.52 1.41 23.97
CA PHE A 570 -0.20 0.42 23.18
C PHE A 570 0.02 -0.98 23.70
N LYS A 571 -1.00 -1.81 23.52
CA LYS A 571 -0.97 -3.21 23.92
C LYS A 571 -0.63 -4.09 22.73
N VAL A 572 0.19 -5.10 22.98
CA VAL A 572 0.42 -6.21 22.08
C VAL A 572 -0.23 -7.44 22.72
N ASP A 573 -1.20 -8.02 22.02
CA ASP A 573 -1.85 -9.28 22.38
C ASP A 573 -1.60 -10.29 21.27
N ARG A 574 -1.21 -11.51 21.64
CA ARG A 574 -0.96 -12.65 20.73
C ARG A 574 -1.83 -13.85 21.09
N SER A 575 -2.68 -13.73 22.11
CA SER A 575 -3.54 -14.78 22.58
C SER A 575 -4.78 -14.87 21.70
N ALA A 576 -5.13 -16.08 21.28
CA ALA A 576 -6.31 -16.30 20.45
C ALA A 576 -7.56 -16.47 21.33
N PRO A 577 -8.72 -16.01 20.86
CA PRO A 577 -9.96 -16.17 21.62
C PRO A 577 -10.31 -17.63 21.82
N ASN A 578 -10.70 -17.97 23.03
CA ASN A 578 -11.22 -19.28 23.37
C ASN A 578 -12.68 -19.37 22.91
N ILE A 579 -13.03 -20.47 22.23
CA ILE A 579 -14.38 -20.76 21.76
C ILE A 579 -14.85 -22.03 22.45
N SER A 580 -16.07 -22.00 22.99
CA SER A 580 -16.72 -23.18 23.57
C SER A 580 -18.16 -23.33 23.08
N PHE A 581 -18.62 -24.57 22.98
CA PHE A 581 -20.00 -24.89 22.61
C PHE A 581 -20.74 -25.46 23.81
N ASN A 582 -21.88 -24.86 24.14
CA ASN A 582 -22.72 -25.25 25.25
C ASN A 582 -24.13 -25.58 24.76
N SER A 583 -24.75 -26.63 25.32
CA SER A 583 -26.16 -26.98 25.14
C SER A 583 -26.81 -27.04 26.51
N GLU A 584 -27.89 -26.29 26.71
CA GLU A 584 -28.60 -26.21 28.00
C GLU A 584 -27.66 -25.91 29.20
N GLY A 585 -26.67 -25.03 28.99
CA GLY A 585 -25.70 -24.63 30.01
C GLY A 585 -24.61 -25.66 30.31
N LYS A 586 -24.54 -26.78 29.58
CA LYS A 586 -23.48 -27.80 29.71
C LYS A 586 -22.61 -27.84 28.45
N PRO A 587 -21.32 -28.18 28.56
CA PRO A 587 -20.47 -28.38 27.39
C PRO A 587 -21.07 -29.41 26.43
N LEU A 588 -21.11 -29.09 25.14
CA LEU A 588 -21.55 -30.03 24.10
C LEU A 588 -20.60 -31.22 24.05
N LYS A 589 -21.15 -32.45 24.12
CA LYS A 589 -20.36 -33.69 24.10
C LYS A 589 -21.02 -34.73 23.21
N GLY A 590 -20.69 -34.73 21.92
CA GLY A 590 -21.07 -35.79 20.98
C GLY A 590 -22.55 -35.89 20.58
N GLU A 591 -23.47 -35.30 21.33
CA GLU A 591 -24.92 -35.31 21.06
C GLU A 591 -25.54 -33.94 21.33
N LEU A 592 -26.45 -33.51 20.46
CA LEU A 592 -27.16 -32.24 20.55
C LEU A 592 -28.66 -32.48 20.44
N TYR A 593 -29.40 -32.09 21.48
CA TYR A 593 -30.86 -32.15 21.54
C TYR A 593 -31.45 -30.75 21.35
N GLY A 594 -32.08 -30.52 20.20
CA GLY A 594 -32.59 -29.20 19.80
C GLY A 594 -31.48 -28.23 19.39
N LEU A 595 -31.61 -27.61 18.21
CA LEU A 595 -30.64 -26.60 17.74
C LEU A 595 -30.78 -25.29 18.52
N GLU A 596 -31.98 -25.01 19.01
CA GLU A 596 -32.34 -23.86 19.83
C GLU A 596 -31.58 -23.79 21.15
N ASN A 597 -31.00 -24.90 21.60
CA ASN A 597 -30.23 -25.01 22.85
C ASN A 597 -28.73 -24.74 22.68
N LEU A 598 -28.21 -24.80 21.45
CA LEU A 598 -26.79 -24.63 21.18
C LEU A 598 -26.38 -23.16 21.30
N ARG A 599 -25.36 -22.90 22.11
CA ARG A 599 -24.74 -21.61 22.34
C ARG A 599 -23.24 -21.69 22.07
N ILE A 600 -22.71 -20.71 21.37
CA ILE A 600 -21.27 -20.55 21.14
C ILE A 600 -20.81 -19.44 22.08
N THR A 601 -19.87 -19.71 22.97
CA THR A 601 -19.36 -18.69 23.91
C THR A 601 -17.94 -18.34 23.54
N LEU A 602 -17.63 -17.04 23.46
CA LEU A 602 -16.27 -16.53 23.29
C LEU A 602 -15.72 -16.02 24.62
N SER A 603 -14.46 -16.34 24.90
CA SER A 603 -13.73 -15.81 26.06
C SER A 603 -12.33 -15.40 25.64
N ASP A 604 -11.96 -14.16 25.94
CA ASP A 604 -10.66 -13.58 25.64
C ASP A 604 -10.41 -12.37 26.55
N ALA A 605 -9.16 -11.98 26.75
CA ALA A 605 -8.82 -10.77 27.52
C ALA A 605 -9.31 -9.50 26.81
N ASN A 606 -9.39 -9.55 25.49
CA ASN A 606 -9.90 -8.52 24.61
C ASN A 606 -11.22 -8.94 23.96
N LYS A 607 -11.92 -7.98 23.35
CA LYS A 607 -13.20 -8.27 22.70
C LYS A 607 -12.98 -9.15 21.46
N ALA A 608 -13.69 -10.28 21.40
CA ALA A 608 -13.66 -11.19 20.26
C ALA A 608 -14.97 -11.16 19.48
N LYS A 609 -14.90 -11.56 18.20
CA LYS A 609 -16.04 -11.71 17.31
C LYS A 609 -15.90 -12.97 16.46
N ILE A 610 -17.01 -13.64 16.21
CA ILE A 610 -17.06 -14.73 15.23
C ILE A 610 -16.79 -14.14 13.83
N THR A 611 -15.94 -14.80 13.06
CA THR A 611 -15.68 -14.48 11.65
C THR A 611 -16.19 -15.54 10.70
N ASN A 612 -16.38 -16.77 11.20
CA ASN A 612 -16.82 -17.88 10.37
C ASN A 612 -17.55 -18.93 11.23
N ILE A 613 -18.66 -19.46 10.71
CA ILE A 613 -19.28 -20.68 11.21
C ILE A 613 -19.49 -21.61 10.03
N LYS A 614 -19.01 -22.85 10.15
CA LYS A 614 -19.08 -23.85 9.09
C LYS A 614 -19.68 -25.13 9.67
N LEU A 615 -20.70 -25.63 9.01
CA LEU A 615 -21.34 -26.90 9.32
C LEU A 615 -21.02 -27.90 8.21
N GLU A 616 -20.50 -29.06 8.58
CA GLU A 616 -20.16 -30.14 7.66
C GLU A 616 -20.69 -31.49 8.14
N GLY A 617 -21.06 -32.37 7.22
CA GLY A 617 -21.45 -33.75 7.51
C GLY A 617 -22.96 -33.96 7.51
N GLY A 618 -23.43 -34.75 8.47
CA GLY A 618 -24.81 -35.22 8.49
C GLY A 618 -25.10 -36.32 7.46
N PRO A 619 -26.36 -36.80 7.39
CA PRO A 619 -26.76 -37.89 6.50
C PRO A 619 -26.50 -37.60 5.01
N THR A 620 -26.54 -36.34 4.60
CA THR A 620 -26.36 -35.89 3.22
C THR A 620 -24.94 -35.40 2.91
N LYS A 621 -24.02 -35.46 3.89
CA LYS A 621 -22.65 -34.93 3.79
C LYS A 621 -22.62 -33.47 3.32
N ASP A 622 -23.55 -32.67 3.81
CA ASP A 622 -23.64 -31.27 3.42
C ASP A 622 -22.44 -30.48 3.97
N LYS A 623 -22.10 -29.38 3.31
CA LYS A 623 -21.06 -28.45 3.69
C LYS A 623 -21.54 -27.03 3.43
N VAL A 624 -21.76 -26.27 4.49
CA VAL A 624 -22.38 -24.95 4.39
C VAL A 624 -21.81 -23.99 5.43
N TYR A 625 -21.65 -22.73 5.03
CA TYR A 625 -21.30 -21.63 5.91
C TYR A 625 -22.57 -20.99 6.46
N LEU A 626 -22.61 -20.77 7.77
CA LEU A 626 -23.79 -20.32 8.49
C LEU A 626 -23.65 -18.84 8.88
N ALA A 627 -24.75 -18.10 8.75
CA ALA A 627 -24.91 -16.82 9.43
C ALA A 627 -25.09 -17.04 10.95
N TRP A 628 -25.03 -15.98 11.76
CA TRP A 628 -25.18 -16.07 13.21
C TRP A 628 -25.78 -14.81 13.83
N SER A 629 -26.32 -14.98 15.05
CA SER A 629 -27.05 -13.97 15.80
C SER A 629 -26.42 -13.68 17.17
N ASP A 630 -26.28 -12.38 17.45
CA ASP A 630 -26.23 -11.63 18.72
C ASP A 630 -27.09 -12.05 19.90
N LEU A 631 -26.61 -12.81 20.87
CA LEU A 631 -27.38 -12.98 22.10
C LEU A 631 -26.90 -12.09 23.25
N GLY A 632 -25.78 -11.38 23.08
CA GLY A 632 -25.15 -10.54 24.12
C GLY A 632 -24.17 -11.34 24.98
N ASP A 633 -23.37 -10.63 25.79
CA ASP A 633 -22.40 -11.23 26.73
C ASP A 633 -21.44 -12.26 26.09
N ASN A 634 -21.01 -12.01 24.85
CA ASN A 634 -20.17 -12.92 24.03
C ASN A 634 -20.82 -14.28 23.73
N ILE A 635 -22.16 -14.33 23.69
CA ILE A 635 -22.95 -15.52 23.41
C ILE A 635 -23.56 -15.48 22.00
N TYR A 636 -23.10 -16.45 21.24
CA TYR A 636 -23.37 -16.89 19.88
C TYR A 636 -24.59 -17.79 19.68
N ARG A 637 -25.42 -17.55 18.65
CA ARG A 637 -26.24 -18.61 18.03
C ARG A 637 -26.00 -18.64 16.52
N ALA A 638 -25.80 -19.83 15.94
CA ALA A 638 -25.75 -19.97 14.49
C ALA A 638 -27.17 -20.10 13.88
N GLU A 639 -27.33 -19.60 12.66
CA GLU A 639 -28.53 -19.76 11.85
C GLU A 639 -28.37 -21.03 11.00
N TYR A 640 -28.77 -22.16 11.57
CA TYR A 640 -28.69 -23.47 10.91
C TYR A 640 -29.72 -23.62 9.79
N PRO A 641 -29.41 -24.37 8.71
CA PRO A 641 -30.45 -24.94 7.87
C PRO A 641 -31.20 -26.03 8.66
N ARG A 642 -32.30 -26.54 8.08
CA ARG A 642 -32.99 -27.71 8.66
C ARG A 642 -32.06 -28.92 8.62
N LEU A 643 -31.70 -29.43 9.79
CA LEU A 643 -30.86 -30.61 9.95
C LEU A 643 -31.71 -31.87 10.11
N PHE A 644 -31.23 -32.97 9.55
CA PHE A 644 -31.88 -34.28 9.71
C PHE A 644 -31.23 -35.05 10.86
N PRO A 645 -32.02 -35.72 11.73
CA PRO A 645 -31.45 -36.51 12.81
C PRO A 645 -30.54 -37.63 12.29
N ALA A 646 -29.46 -37.89 13.01
CA ALA A 646 -28.52 -38.95 12.67
C ALA A 646 -29.04 -40.30 13.21
N THR A 647 -29.65 -41.11 12.34
CA THR A 647 -30.24 -42.42 12.73
C THR A 647 -29.25 -43.59 12.73
N ASN A 648 -27.99 -43.37 12.33
CA ASN A 648 -26.93 -44.38 12.30
C ASN A 648 -25.54 -43.77 12.65
N ASN A 649 -24.53 -44.63 12.86
CA ASN A 649 -23.16 -44.21 13.21
C ASN A 649 -22.39 -43.45 12.10
N THR A 650 -23.02 -43.18 10.94
CA THR A 650 -22.37 -42.52 9.79
C THR A 650 -22.80 -41.07 9.56
N GLY A 651 -23.69 -40.51 10.39
CA GLY A 651 -24.33 -39.20 10.15
C GLY A 651 -23.94 -38.04 11.08
N PHE A 652 -22.72 -38.01 11.63
CA PHE A 652 -22.30 -36.90 12.51
C PHE A 652 -22.25 -35.56 11.77
N TYR A 653 -22.71 -34.50 12.43
CA TYR A 653 -22.43 -33.12 12.05
C TYR A 653 -21.14 -32.67 12.74
N THR A 654 -20.38 -31.81 12.06
CA THR A 654 -19.23 -31.10 12.59
C THR A 654 -19.54 -29.61 12.48
N LEU A 655 -19.57 -28.91 13.62
CA LEU A 655 -19.65 -27.46 13.64
C LEU A 655 -18.26 -26.92 13.94
N GLU A 656 -17.74 -26.09 13.06
CA GLU A 656 -16.47 -25.37 13.21
C GLU A 656 -16.78 -23.88 13.32
N VAL A 657 -16.24 -23.24 14.34
CA VAL A 657 -16.34 -21.80 14.55
C VAL A 657 -14.94 -21.22 14.53
N THR A 658 -14.79 -20.10 13.83
CA THR A 658 -13.59 -19.26 13.85
C THR A 658 -13.96 -17.92 14.44
N ALA A 659 -13.18 -17.47 15.42
CA ALA A 659 -13.32 -16.16 16.02
C ALA A 659 -11.99 -15.40 15.96
N LYS A 660 -12.09 -14.08 15.90
CA LYS A 660 -10.95 -13.18 15.98
C LYS A 660 -11.15 -12.14 17.07
N ASP A 661 -10.10 -11.84 17.80
CA ASP A 661 -10.07 -10.72 18.73
C ASP A 661 -9.87 -9.37 18.00
N VAL A 662 -9.76 -8.29 18.77
CA VAL A 662 -9.42 -6.96 18.22
C VAL A 662 -7.97 -6.84 17.75
N PHE A 663 -7.10 -7.82 18.00
CA PHE A 663 -5.70 -7.86 17.56
C PHE A 663 -5.46 -8.78 16.36
N ASP A 664 -6.55 -9.30 15.76
CA ASP A 664 -6.59 -10.23 14.63
C ASP A 664 -6.01 -11.64 14.93
N ASN A 665 -5.83 -11.98 16.22
CA ASN A 665 -5.53 -13.33 16.66
C ASN A 665 -6.73 -14.23 16.41
N THR A 666 -6.50 -15.42 15.85
CA THR A 666 -7.57 -16.29 15.34
C THR A 666 -7.67 -17.57 16.15
N GLY A 667 -8.82 -17.76 16.81
CA GLY A 667 -9.19 -19.01 17.45
C GLY A 667 -10.06 -19.87 16.53
N VAL A 668 -9.85 -21.18 16.53
CA VAL A 668 -10.70 -22.16 15.82
C VAL A 668 -11.09 -23.26 16.79
N TYR A 669 -12.38 -23.54 16.90
CA TYR A 669 -12.89 -24.68 17.65
C TYR A 669 -13.89 -25.46 16.81
N GLN A 670 -13.84 -26.78 16.91
CA GLN A 670 -14.75 -27.66 16.21
C GLN A 670 -15.24 -28.77 17.13
N GLU A 671 -16.51 -29.12 17.01
CA GLU A 671 -17.13 -30.20 17.76
C GLU A 671 -17.94 -31.08 16.81
N LYS A 672 -17.85 -32.39 17.02
CA LYS A 672 -18.66 -33.37 16.31
C LYS A 672 -19.83 -33.80 17.17
N PHE A 673 -21.03 -33.76 16.63
CA PHE A 673 -22.22 -34.17 17.35
C PHE A 673 -23.22 -34.93 16.47
N LYS A 674 -23.98 -35.82 17.09
CA LYS A 674 -25.23 -36.35 16.55
C LYS A 674 -26.34 -35.37 16.88
N TYR A 675 -27.12 -34.99 15.87
CA TYR A 675 -28.25 -34.11 16.07
C TYR A 675 -29.53 -34.93 16.32
N PHE A 676 -30.28 -34.52 17.34
CA PHE A 676 -31.61 -35.00 17.68
C PHE A 676 -32.53 -33.78 17.91
N PRO A 677 -33.72 -33.70 17.28
CA PRO A 677 -34.70 -32.67 17.62
C PRO A 677 -35.18 -32.79 19.07
N ALA A 678 -35.48 -31.66 19.74
CA ALA A 678 -35.87 -31.63 21.16
C ALA A 678 -37.17 -32.42 21.47
N ASN A 679 -38.06 -32.57 20.48
CA ASN A 679 -39.34 -33.29 20.58
C ASN A 679 -39.50 -34.32 19.46
N TRP A 680 -38.48 -35.17 19.27
CA TRP A 680 -38.44 -36.11 18.16
C TRP A 680 -39.32 -37.34 18.38
N LEU A 681 -40.24 -37.59 17.44
CA LEU A 681 -40.92 -38.88 17.27
C LEU A 681 -40.34 -39.62 16.05
N GLN A 682 -39.71 -40.77 16.28
CA GLN A 682 -39.28 -41.63 15.18
C GLN A 682 -40.44 -42.51 14.71
N VAL A 683 -41.06 -42.11 13.60
CA VAL A 683 -42.00 -42.96 12.86
C VAL A 683 -41.19 -43.97 12.03
N GLY A 684 -41.54 -45.25 12.15
CA GLY A 684 -40.80 -46.36 11.53
C GLY A 684 -40.79 -46.32 9.99
N ARG A 685 -40.09 -47.27 9.37
CA ARG A 685 -40.01 -47.39 7.91
C ARG A 685 -41.29 -48.03 7.35
N SER A 686 -41.93 -47.37 6.39
CA SER A 686 -43.02 -47.95 5.60
C SER A 686 -42.50 -48.43 4.25
N LYS A 687 -42.87 -49.64 3.83
CA LYS A 687 -42.56 -50.20 2.51
C LYS A 687 -43.87 -50.30 1.72
N THR A 688 -43.95 -49.61 0.59
CA THR A 688 -45.12 -49.59 -0.31
C THR A 688 -44.68 -49.83 -1.75
N LEU A 689 -45.61 -50.19 -2.63
CA LEU A 689 -45.35 -50.22 -4.08
C LEU A 689 -45.21 -48.78 -4.61
N PRO A 690 -44.43 -48.57 -5.69
CA PRO A 690 -44.24 -47.27 -6.33
C PRO A 690 -45.52 -46.81 -7.03
N SER A 691 -46.44 -46.25 -6.24
CA SER A 691 -47.74 -45.74 -6.68
C SER A 691 -47.87 -44.27 -6.30
N ASN A 692 -48.33 -43.45 -7.23
CA ASN A 692 -48.63 -42.03 -6.99
C ASN A 692 -49.93 -41.79 -6.22
N THR A 693 -50.68 -42.86 -5.94
CA THR A 693 -51.90 -42.86 -5.12
C THR A 693 -51.75 -43.82 -3.93
N PRO A 694 -52.38 -43.52 -2.79
CA PRO A 694 -52.35 -44.42 -1.63
C PRO A 694 -52.98 -45.76 -2.00
N LEU A 695 -52.27 -46.85 -1.71
CA LEU A 695 -52.83 -48.20 -1.84
C LEU A 695 -53.79 -48.44 -0.68
N LEU A 696 -54.99 -48.95 -0.96
CA LEU A 696 -56.03 -49.18 0.03
C LEU A 696 -56.19 -50.68 0.31
N ASP A 697 -56.53 -51.03 1.55
CA ASP A 697 -56.95 -52.38 1.91
C ASP A 697 -58.43 -52.64 1.53
N ARG A 698 -58.95 -53.82 1.84
CA ARG A 698 -60.36 -54.19 1.55
C ARG A 698 -61.40 -53.38 2.35
N LYS A 699 -60.97 -52.52 3.27
CA LYS A 699 -61.82 -51.62 4.08
C LYS A 699 -61.63 -50.16 3.66
N ASP A 700 -61.01 -49.91 2.50
CA ASP A 700 -60.68 -48.58 1.99
C ASP A 700 -59.70 -47.78 2.88
N ILE A 701 -58.89 -48.47 3.68
CA ILE A 701 -57.89 -47.85 4.56
C ILE A 701 -56.51 -47.89 3.88
N PRO A 702 -55.74 -46.79 3.83
CA PRO A 702 -54.42 -46.82 3.25
C PRO A 702 -53.48 -47.82 3.97
N VAL A 703 -52.85 -48.72 3.22
CA VAL A 703 -51.99 -49.79 3.77
C VAL A 703 -50.66 -49.26 4.31
N ALA A 704 -50.21 -48.10 3.84
CA ALA A 704 -48.97 -47.44 4.25
C ALA A 704 -49.29 -46.10 4.94
N THR A 705 -49.68 -46.16 6.21
CA THR A 705 -49.97 -44.97 7.03
C THR A 705 -48.87 -44.69 8.06
N ILE A 706 -48.66 -43.41 8.30
CA ILE A 706 -47.82 -42.86 9.36
C ILE A 706 -48.77 -42.49 10.49
N LYS A 707 -48.56 -43.12 11.66
CA LYS A 707 -49.39 -42.92 12.85
C LYS A 707 -48.54 -42.42 14.01
N SER A 708 -49.09 -41.49 14.80
CA SER A 708 -48.52 -41.08 16.08
C SER A 708 -49.43 -41.49 17.24
N ASN A 709 -48.91 -41.38 18.46
CA ASN A 709 -49.77 -41.31 19.65
C ASN A 709 -50.51 -39.95 19.68
N VAL A 710 -51.46 -39.82 20.62
CA VAL A 710 -52.17 -38.55 20.88
C VAL A 710 -51.16 -37.45 21.23
N LEU A 711 -51.12 -36.41 20.41
CA LEU A 711 -50.32 -35.21 20.61
C LEU A 711 -51.01 -34.25 21.58
N ARG A 712 -50.22 -33.58 22.41
CA ARG A 712 -50.72 -32.63 23.42
C ARG A 712 -50.00 -31.29 23.31
N THR A 713 -50.72 -30.22 23.60
CA THR A 713 -50.16 -28.87 23.73
C THR A 713 -49.30 -28.77 24.99
N ASP A 714 -48.51 -27.69 25.12
CA ASP A 714 -47.68 -27.43 26.31
C ASP A 714 -48.50 -27.31 27.60
N SER A 715 -49.78 -26.96 27.49
CA SER A 715 -50.74 -26.93 28.60
C SER A 715 -51.35 -28.29 28.95
N GLY A 716 -50.95 -29.35 28.23
CA GLY A 716 -51.44 -30.72 28.40
C GLY A 716 -52.77 -31.04 27.69
N ALA A 717 -53.38 -30.08 26.98
CA ALA A 717 -54.61 -30.31 26.23
C ALA A 717 -54.34 -31.17 24.98
N ILE A 718 -55.34 -31.91 24.50
CA ILE A 718 -55.22 -32.67 23.24
C ILE A 718 -55.09 -31.67 22.09
N ALA A 719 -54.05 -31.79 21.27
CA ALA A 719 -53.88 -30.97 20.07
C ALA A 719 -54.96 -31.35 19.06
N THR A 720 -55.76 -30.39 18.57
CA THR A 720 -56.94 -30.69 17.75
C THR A 720 -57.13 -29.64 16.66
N GLY A 721 -57.76 -30.04 15.55
CA GLY A 721 -57.95 -29.19 14.38
C GLY A 721 -56.67 -28.98 13.55
N ASP A 722 -56.67 -27.94 12.72
CA ASP A 722 -55.59 -27.64 11.79
C ASP A 722 -54.30 -27.24 12.51
N GLN A 723 -53.20 -27.88 12.14
CA GLN A 723 -51.85 -27.58 12.58
C GLN A 723 -51.01 -27.15 11.38
N GLU A 724 -50.10 -26.22 11.58
CA GLU A 724 -49.09 -25.88 10.59
C GLU A 724 -47.96 -26.90 10.65
N VAL A 725 -47.81 -27.68 9.58
CA VAL A 725 -46.81 -28.74 9.48
C VAL A 725 -45.80 -28.37 8.40
N PHE A 726 -44.54 -28.28 8.78
CA PHE A 726 -43.43 -28.11 7.84
C PHE A 726 -42.94 -29.50 7.43
N PHE A 727 -43.28 -29.90 6.20
CA PHE A 727 -42.79 -31.14 5.61
C PHE A 727 -41.46 -30.86 4.90
N THR A 728 -40.39 -31.54 5.31
CA THR A 728 -39.08 -31.49 4.64
C THR A 728 -38.75 -32.84 4.03
N LEU A 729 -38.52 -32.87 2.71
CA LEU A 729 -37.94 -34.03 2.04
C LEU A 729 -36.42 -33.91 2.05
N ARG A 730 -35.68 -34.96 2.40
CA ARG A 730 -34.21 -34.91 2.44
C ARG A 730 -33.63 -34.72 1.03
N SER A 731 -32.53 -33.97 0.93
CA SER A 731 -31.95 -33.55 -0.35
C SER A 731 -31.37 -34.68 -1.19
N ASP A 732 -31.03 -35.81 -0.58
CA ASP A 732 -30.56 -37.04 -1.26
C ASP A 732 -31.70 -37.99 -1.66
N SER A 733 -32.96 -37.57 -1.49
CA SER A 733 -34.11 -38.37 -1.92
C SER A 733 -34.06 -38.58 -3.45
N PRO A 734 -34.18 -39.82 -3.95
CA PRO A 734 -34.08 -40.11 -5.38
C PRO A 734 -35.30 -39.62 -6.18
N TYR A 735 -36.40 -39.28 -5.51
CA TYR A 735 -37.63 -38.79 -6.13
C TYR A 735 -38.36 -37.80 -5.23
N SER A 736 -39.27 -37.04 -5.83
CA SER A 736 -40.19 -36.14 -5.13
C SER A 736 -41.36 -36.92 -4.52
N VAL A 737 -41.97 -36.39 -3.46
CA VAL A 737 -43.10 -37.02 -2.77
C VAL A 737 -44.34 -36.12 -2.78
N VAL A 738 -45.51 -36.73 -2.55
CA VAL A 738 -46.77 -36.03 -2.31
C VAL A 738 -47.14 -36.20 -0.85
N PHE A 739 -47.46 -35.09 -0.20
CA PHE A 739 -47.97 -35.07 1.17
C PHE A 739 -49.14 -34.10 1.27
N ASN A 740 -50.27 -34.60 1.79
CA ASN A 740 -51.54 -33.86 1.87
C ASN A 740 -51.92 -33.12 0.56
N GLY A 741 -51.72 -33.78 -0.58
CA GLY A 741 -52.01 -33.24 -1.92
C GLY A 741 -50.97 -32.25 -2.47
N GLN A 742 -49.90 -31.94 -1.74
CA GLN A 742 -48.83 -31.05 -2.18
C GLN A 742 -47.62 -31.85 -2.65
N ASN A 743 -47.01 -31.42 -3.77
CA ASN A 743 -45.76 -31.98 -4.27
C ASN A 743 -44.56 -31.38 -3.52
N ILE A 744 -43.61 -32.20 -3.07
CA ILE A 744 -42.39 -31.78 -2.39
C ILE A 744 -41.18 -32.42 -3.07
N THR A 745 -40.26 -31.59 -3.54
CA THR A 745 -39.04 -32.00 -4.24
C THR A 745 -37.88 -32.27 -3.26
N PRO A 746 -36.86 -33.07 -3.62
CA PRO A 746 -35.73 -33.36 -2.73
C PRO A 746 -35.07 -32.09 -2.17
N GLY A 747 -34.94 -32.00 -0.85
CA GLY A 747 -34.38 -30.86 -0.13
C GLY A 747 -35.40 -29.75 0.18
N GLU A 748 -36.58 -29.77 -0.43
CA GLU A 748 -37.59 -28.75 -0.24
C GLU A 748 -38.29 -28.90 1.12
N THR A 749 -38.66 -27.76 1.71
CA THR A 749 -39.58 -27.69 2.84
C THR A 749 -40.83 -26.92 2.45
N LYS A 750 -42.02 -27.49 2.71
CA LYS A 750 -43.30 -26.81 2.53
C LYS A 750 -44.09 -26.76 3.83
N MET A 751 -44.65 -25.60 4.14
CA MET A 751 -45.71 -25.49 5.15
C MET A 751 -47.01 -26.02 4.56
N ILE A 752 -47.60 -26.97 5.25
CA ILE A 752 -48.80 -27.70 4.86
C ILE A 752 -49.71 -27.75 6.09
N LYS A 753 -50.97 -27.34 5.94
CA LYS A 753 -51.95 -27.49 7.01
C LYS A 753 -52.37 -28.95 7.13
N MET A 754 -52.22 -29.53 8.31
CA MET A 754 -52.70 -30.88 8.62
C MET A 754 -53.79 -30.82 9.69
N ASN A 755 -54.93 -31.43 9.44
CA ASN A 755 -56.00 -31.52 10.43
C ASN A 755 -55.82 -32.77 11.31
N LEU A 756 -55.64 -32.60 12.62
CA LEU A 756 -55.53 -33.71 13.59
C LEU A 756 -56.89 -34.21 14.13
N GLY A 757 -58.00 -33.67 13.62
CA GLY A 757 -59.35 -33.99 14.11
C GLY A 757 -59.52 -33.69 15.60
N ASP A 758 -60.31 -34.53 16.28
CA ASP A 758 -60.59 -34.44 17.73
C ASP A 758 -59.76 -35.43 18.55
N THR A 759 -59.09 -36.38 17.90
CA THR A 759 -58.28 -37.41 18.53
C THR A 759 -56.86 -36.93 18.83
N GLY A 760 -56.38 -35.92 18.09
CA GLY A 760 -55.03 -35.39 18.22
C GLY A 760 -53.94 -36.34 17.77
N GLU A 761 -54.27 -37.33 16.95
CA GLU A 761 -53.32 -38.30 16.41
C GLU A 761 -52.95 -37.92 14.97
N ILE A 762 -51.67 -38.03 14.61
CA ILE A 762 -51.26 -38.03 13.21
C ILE A 762 -51.73 -39.35 12.62
N ASN A 763 -52.50 -39.29 11.53
CA ASN A 763 -52.85 -40.45 10.71
C ASN A 763 -52.84 -40.02 9.24
N THR A 764 -51.69 -40.19 8.59
CA THR A 764 -51.44 -39.67 7.25
C THR A 764 -50.64 -40.66 6.40
N PHE A 765 -50.39 -40.35 5.14
CA PHE A 765 -49.55 -41.16 4.24
C PHE A 765 -48.72 -40.24 3.33
N VAL A 766 -47.64 -40.80 2.79
CA VAL A 766 -46.75 -40.13 1.83
C VAL A 766 -46.60 -41.04 0.63
N THR A 767 -46.77 -40.50 -0.58
CA THR A 767 -46.60 -41.25 -1.84
C THR A 767 -45.49 -40.65 -2.68
N PRO A 768 -44.79 -41.43 -3.52
CA PRO A 768 -43.90 -40.86 -4.54
C PRO A 768 -44.70 -40.09 -5.60
N ILE A 769 -44.07 -39.12 -6.25
CA ILE A 769 -44.61 -38.57 -7.51
C ILE A 769 -44.30 -39.57 -8.63
N GLY A 770 -45.36 -40.13 -9.24
CA GLY A 770 -45.25 -41.14 -10.29
C GLY A 770 -44.86 -42.53 -9.77
N ASN A 771 -44.36 -43.39 -10.67
CA ASN A 771 -43.93 -44.76 -10.37
C ASN A 771 -42.44 -44.81 -10.00
N ALA A 772 -42.00 -43.96 -9.07
CA ALA A 772 -40.59 -43.85 -8.69
C ALA A 772 -40.20 -44.86 -7.60
N GLU A 773 -39.03 -45.49 -7.74
CA GLU A 773 -38.48 -46.48 -6.80
C GLU A 773 -37.27 -45.94 -6.02
N GLY A 774 -37.08 -46.42 -4.79
CA GLY A 774 -35.96 -46.03 -3.91
C GLY A 774 -36.41 -45.66 -2.50
N GLU A 775 -35.51 -45.10 -1.70
CA GLU A 775 -35.75 -44.73 -0.30
C GLU A 775 -35.79 -43.20 -0.14
N ALA A 776 -36.97 -42.68 0.21
CA ALA A 776 -37.14 -41.28 0.58
C ALA A 776 -37.13 -41.13 2.11
N ASN A 777 -36.29 -40.22 2.61
CA ASN A 777 -36.26 -39.83 4.01
C ASN A 777 -36.89 -38.44 4.14
N PHE A 778 -37.82 -38.26 5.07
CA PHE A 778 -38.51 -36.99 5.28
C PHE A 778 -38.75 -36.73 6.78
N MET A 779 -39.07 -35.49 7.10
CA MET A 779 -39.36 -35.02 8.45
C MET A 779 -40.62 -34.15 8.42
N PHE A 780 -41.45 -34.27 9.45
CA PHE A 780 -42.54 -33.32 9.73
C PHE A 780 -42.19 -32.56 10.99
N ASP A 781 -42.21 -31.25 10.91
CA ASP A 781 -42.00 -30.35 12.03
C ASP A 781 -43.28 -29.56 12.29
N ILE A 782 -43.75 -29.57 13.54
CA ILE A 782 -44.95 -28.86 13.97
C ILE A 782 -44.51 -27.86 15.04
N PRO A 783 -44.23 -26.59 14.68
CA PRO A 783 -43.58 -25.64 15.59
C PRO A 783 -44.41 -25.36 16.84
N GLN A 784 -45.74 -25.41 16.70
CA GLN A 784 -46.67 -25.22 17.79
C GLN A 784 -47.89 -26.12 17.59
N LEU A 785 -48.22 -26.87 18.64
CA LEU A 785 -49.46 -27.62 18.72
C LEU A 785 -50.55 -26.74 19.31
N ASN A 786 -51.67 -26.65 18.61
CA ASN A 786 -52.84 -25.89 19.04
C ASN A 786 -54.01 -26.84 19.32
N SER A 787 -54.86 -26.47 20.27
CA SER A 787 -56.14 -27.14 20.48
C SER A 787 -57.26 -26.16 20.20
N LYS A 788 -58.25 -26.57 19.39
CA LYS A 788 -59.44 -25.76 19.15
C LYS A 788 -60.30 -25.56 20.42
N PHE A 789 -59.97 -26.28 21.50
CA PHE A 789 -60.65 -26.24 22.79
C PHE A 789 -59.91 -25.42 23.86
N SER A 790 -58.67 -24.96 23.59
CA SER A 790 -57.92 -24.06 24.46
C SER A 790 -57.87 -22.67 23.83
N LYS A 791 -58.50 -21.68 24.47
CA LYS A 791 -58.33 -20.27 24.12
C LYS A 791 -57.07 -19.69 24.73
#